data_AF-A0A1Y1IMB1-F1
#
_entry.id   AF-A0A1Y1IMB1-F1
#
_cell.length_a   1.000
_cell.length_b   1.000
_cell.length_c   1.000
_cell.angle_alpha   90.00
_cell.angle_beta   90.00
_cell.angle_gamma   90.00
#
_symmetry.space_group_name_H-M   'P 1'
#
loop_
_entity.id
_entity.type
_entity.pdbx_description
1 polymer ?
#
loop_
_entity_poly.entity_id
_entity_poly.type
_entity_poly.pdbx_seq_one_letter_code
_entity_poly.pdbx_strand_id
1 'polypeptide(L)'
;MPSKKPPHIALEHECLAYASKLFKEPTRTREDVKLRAQRNKDTECTVVKTSLNSFCKEAARALPLENVLKEVNKAICEAYILANLHVLRMCELGREVPPLDQSFFYGCLSAVSVAGRQKSPIKDLFFRETVDLYLSSRPQGYKPPDGEHLASGWYQNASLQMSTCTKNSVSVNFYRRFKRYLKHKYSLDGSTCSQKMKNILADTYDGDVPLIVRYRAMLSKAIVGRADTSPHLLMPMQYMFLRYIESHHPLTEEALKKGKQLRLFSLLPTKRGFECSNLKMCTNGLYGLLKRGGIRLPAFGAEFRKLADDYWRQLFEIEKFETSSRKFAGEIFTDGKAVCILLRKPKPKQAARRPPAKDDGEELWGLDPGRRDLFVMVNDEGEKLKCSTREFYHDAKYKLSNARVKGWYEQSPEVLEAIRNMPTKKTSESAKLLNYVQFMLPRLEMLLSFHMRKGFRALKFKRYIFAQKKLHALCKSITRRVGTKTVVGFGDWSNKDSGGVNRGSPSGPVKRLERELGKHCRVVSVDEFRTSKLHFDCKMALHNQFSEKRCKDGAVKTVKVHSVLHCRNSGCNGMTVNRDVNAARNILALLKVQLEGGVRPADPVCWVLTSAAWRYSFSVHSNSLKVCHLHPVIAASLALCTSSNLPKKTGRILPRPAKVCSSFIHHSLSKKPADKMIMPYVAVSIAFSISFAASSPGFKERSSKKQCNPTFSSTLKSQTAKSRLQSAPQWLINTS
;
A
#
# COMPACT_ATOMS: atom_id res chain seq x y z
N MET A 1 68.07 -19.54 4.75
CA MET A 1 67.00 -18.90 5.55
C MET A 1 66.03 -18.17 4.61
N PRO A 2 64.86 -18.73 4.27
CA PRO A 2 63.80 -17.97 3.59
C PRO A 2 63.04 -17.10 4.59
N SER A 3 62.58 -15.92 4.17
CA SER A 3 61.96 -14.93 5.05
C SER A 3 60.55 -15.33 5.52
N LYS A 4 60.24 -15.07 6.80
CA LYS A 4 58.89 -15.20 7.35
C LYS A 4 57.99 -14.12 6.73
N LYS A 5 56.94 -14.53 6.02
CA LYS A 5 55.83 -13.62 5.65
C LYS A 5 55.09 -13.20 6.93
N PRO A 6 54.62 -11.94 7.04
CA PRO A 6 53.86 -11.48 8.20
C PRO A 6 52.49 -12.19 8.28
N PRO A 7 51.93 -12.36 9.50
CA PRO A 7 50.62 -12.98 9.68
C PRO A 7 49.48 -12.14 9.09
N HIS A 8 48.38 -12.82 8.78
CA HIS A 8 47.31 -12.32 7.93
C HIS A 8 46.34 -11.41 8.72
N ILE A 9 46.71 -10.13 8.91
CA ILE A 9 45.97 -9.10 9.70
C ILE A 9 44.46 -9.07 9.42
N ALA A 10 44.03 -9.38 8.19
CA ALA A 10 42.61 -9.45 7.82
C ALA A 10 41.80 -10.50 8.60
N LEU A 11 42.41 -11.64 8.98
CA LEU A 11 41.71 -12.71 9.71
C LEU A 11 41.42 -12.29 11.17
N GLU A 12 42.38 -11.64 11.83
CA GLU A 12 42.20 -11.17 13.21
C GLU A 12 41.09 -10.12 13.30
N HIS A 13 41.00 -9.20 12.32
CA HIS A 13 39.93 -8.21 12.28
C HIS A 13 38.53 -8.84 12.11
N GLU A 14 38.39 -9.89 11.29
CA GLU A 14 37.12 -10.62 11.17
C GLU A 14 36.78 -11.43 12.43
N CYS A 15 37.77 -12.11 13.02
CA CYS A 15 37.61 -12.84 14.28
C CYS A 15 37.25 -11.91 15.45
N LEU A 16 37.87 -10.74 15.58
CA LEU A 16 37.54 -9.73 16.59
C LEU A 16 36.14 -9.13 16.37
N ALA A 17 35.75 -8.86 15.12
CA ALA A 17 34.40 -8.40 14.80
C ALA A 17 33.32 -9.48 15.05
N TYR A 18 33.68 -10.77 14.95
CA TYR A 18 32.82 -11.90 15.27
C TYR A 18 32.71 -12.11 16.79
N ALA A 19 33.83 -12.09 17.52
CA ALA A 19 33.87 -12.16 18.98
C ALA A 19 33.12 -11.00 19.62
N SER A 20 33.32 -9.76 19.16
CA SER A 20 32.59 -8.56 19.62
C SER A 20 31.08 -8.65 19.37
N LYS A 21 30.62 -9.44 18.38
CA LYS A 21 29.19 -9.73 18.18
C LYS A 21 28.65 -10.83 19.09
N LEU A 22 29.45 -11.85 19.41
CA LEU A 22 29.10 -12.93 20.34
C LEU A 22 29.06 -12.46 21.80
N PHE A 23 29.99 -11.58 22.19
CA PHE A 23 30.11 -11.03 23.54
C PHE A 23 29.53 -9.61 23.67
N LYS A 24 28.43 -9.31 22.95
CA LYS A 24 27.60 -8.15 23.32
C LYS A 24 26.92 -8.45 24.65
N GLU A 25 27.45 -7.88 25.73
CA GLU A 25 26.74 -7.79 26.98
C GLU A 25 25.29 -7.32 26.73
N PRO A 26 24.29 -7.90 27.42
CA PRO A 26 22.91 -7.51 27.25
C PRO A 26 22.74 -6.06 27.70
N THR A 27 22.76 -5.14 26.73
CA THR A 27 22.63 -3.69 26.96
C THR A 27 21.46 -3.44 27.89
N ARG A 28 21.75 -3.00 29.12
CA ARG A 28 20.80 -2.89 30.25
C ARG A 28 19.50 -2.24 29.81
N THR A 29 18.50 -3.06 29.45
CA THR A 29 17.28 -2.56 28.81
C THR A 29 16.58 -1.65 29.81
N ARG A 30 16.55 -0.35 29.52
CA ARG A 30 15.96 0.66 30.40
C ARG A 30 14.59 0.22 30.88
N GLU A 31 14.33 0.35 32.17
CA GLU A 31 13.12 -0.20 32.78
C GLU A 31 11.84 0.41 32.19
N ASP A 32 11.87 1.68 31.80
CA ASP A 32 10.77 2.36 31.10
C ASP A 32 10.48 1.82 29.68
N VAL A 33 11.42 1.07 29.09
CA VAL A 33 11.25 0.35 27.82
C VAL A 33 10.65 -1.04 28.08
N LYS A 34 11.12 -1.76 29.11
CA LYS A 34 10.54 -3.06 29.51
C LYS A 34 9.08 -2.93 29.90
N LEU A 35 8.76 -2.01 30.82
CA LEU A 35 7.39 -1.73 31.27
C LEU A 35 6.48 -1.32 30.10
N ARG A 36 7.01 -0.56 29.13
CA ARG A 36 6.26 -0.18 27.92
C ARG A 36 6.02 -1.37 26.99
N ALA A 37 6.99 -2.26 26.82
CA ALA A 37 6.85 -3.48 26.04
C ALA A 37 5.82 -4.42 26.67
N GLN A 38 5.86 -4.61 28.00
CA GLN A 38 4.89 -5.38 28.76
C GLN A 38 3.48 -4.78 28.64
N ARG A 39 3.30 -3.48 28.90
CA ARG A 39 2.01 -2.79 28.71
C ARG A 39 1.45 -2.92 27.28
N ASN A 40 2.31 -3.00 26.27
CA ASN A 40 1.91 -3.21 24.86
C ASN A 40 1.54 -4.67 24.54
N LYS A 41 1.83 -5.65 25.41
CA LYS A 41 1.30 -7.03 25.28
C LYS A 41 -0.19 -7.05 25.51
N ASP A 42 -0.68 -6.34 26.53
CA ASP A 42 -2.06 -6.48 27.02
C ASP A 42 -2.99 -5.35 26.56
N THR A 43 -2.44 -4.25 26.05
CA THR A 43 -3.22 -3.08 25.57
C THR A 43 -3.00 -2.78 24.09
N GLU A 44 -4.04 -2.26 23.44
CA GLU A 44 -3.98 -1.70 22.10
C GLU A 44 -4.29 -0.20 22.07
N CYS A 45 -3.77 0.46 21.04
CA CYS A 45 -3.98 1.88 20.81
C CYS A 45 -5.12 2.10 19.83
N THR A 46 -5.92 3.13 20.10
CA THR A 46 -7.04 3.59 19.31
C THR A 46 -6.97 5.12 19.18
N VAL A 47 -7.58 5.69 18.14
CA VAL A 47 -7.48 7.13 17.88
C VAL A 47 -8.87 7.73 17.75
N VAL A 48 -9.14 8.84 18.46
CA VAL A 48 -10.26 9.74 18.14
C VAL A 48 -9.70 10.94 17.37
N LYS A 49 -10.38 11.36 16.31
CA LYS A 49 -10.01 12.58 15.57
C LYS A 49 -11.11 13.62 15.62
N THR A 50 -10.79 14.80 16.14
CA THR A 50 -11.72 15.93 16.30
C THR A 50 -11.06 17.27 15.93
N SER A 51 -11.79 18.37 16.10
CA SER A 51 -11.27 19.75 15.96
C SER A 51 -10.32 20.05 17.11
N LEU A 52 -9.19 20.71 16.83
CA LEU A 52 -8.27 21.14 17.89
C LEU A 52 -8.97 22.14 18.84
N ASN A 53 -9.76 23.07 18.30
CA ASN A 53 -10.50 24.07 19.09
C ASN A 53 -11.47 23.45 20.11
N SER A 54 -12.04 22.27 19.83
CA SER A 54 -12.97 21.58 20.74
C SER A 54 -12.26 20.63 21.72
N PHE A 55 -10.93 20.62 21.70
CA PHE A 55 -10.07 19.84 22.58
C PHE A 55 -9.18 20.75 23.45
N CYS A 56 -8.81 21.94 22.97
CA CYS A 56 -8.07 22.93 23.76
C CYS A 56 -8.98 23.75 24.68
N LYS A 57 -8.68 23.70 25.99
CA LYS A 57 -9.07 24.71 26.98
C LYS A 57 -8.36 26.04 26.69
N GLU A 58 -8.76 27.11 27.36
CA GLU A 58 -8.27 28.46 27.05
C GLU A 58 -6.76 28.62 27.25
N ALA A 59 -6.23 28.11 28.36
CA ALA A 59 -4.79 28.08 28.63
C ALA A 59 -3.95 27.44 27.51
N ALA A 60 -4.47 26.41 26.82
CA ALA A 60 -3.79 25.80 25.69
C ALA A 60 -3.83 26.62 24.40
N ARG A 61 -4.73 27.60 24.29
CA ARG A 61 -4.82 28.51 23.13
C ARG A 61 -3.78 29.63 23.19
N ALA A 62 -3.33 29.99 24.40
CA ALA A 62 -2.24 30.95 24.63
C ALA A 62 -0.85 30.38 24.27
N LEU A 63 -0.69 29.05 24.25
CA LEU A 63 0.60 28.41 23.93
C LEU A 63 0.99 28.58 22.44
N PRO A 64 2.29 28.73 22.11
CA PRO A 64 2.77 29.05 20.77
C PRO A 64 2.78 27.86 19.79
N LEU A 65 1.73 27.03 19.81
CA LEU A 65 1.65 25.79 19.03
C LEU A 65 1.76 26.02 17.51
N GLU A 66 1.19 27.09 16.96
CA GLU A 66 1.31 27.40 15.53
C GLU A 66 2.75 27.72 15.12
N ASN A 67 3.52 28.41 15.96
CA ASN A 67 4.96 28.63 15.77
C ASN A 67 5.72 27.30 15.83
N VAL A 68 5.48 26.47 16.85
CA VAL A 68 6.13 25.16 16.96
C VAL A 68 5.86 24.28 15.74
N LEU A 69 4.60 24.24 15.27
CA LEU A 69 4.24 23.49 14.07
C LEU A 69 4.96 24.03 12.83
N LYS A 70 5.18 25.34 12.73
CA LYS A 70 5.89 25.99 11.62
C LYS A 70 7.36 25.60 11.61
N GLU A 71 8.07 25.81 12.71
CA GLU A 71 9.51 25.53 12.81
C GLU A 71 9.82 24.04 12.62
N VAL A 72 9.02 23.13 13.20
CA VAL A 72 9.18 21.69 12.97
C VAL A 72 8.91 21.31 11.50
N ASN A 73 7.91 21.91 10.84
CA ASN A 73 7.66 21.63 9.41
C ASN A 73 8.78 22.20 8.50
N LYS A 74 9.42 23.31 8.89
CA LYS A 74 10.58 23.90 8.21
C LYS A 74 11.81 23.00 8.35
N ALA A 75 12.16 22.63 9.59
CA ALA A 75 13.24 21.69 9.89
C ALA A 75 13.07 20.34 9.15
N ILE A 76 11.87 19.75 9.14
CA ILE A 76 11.60 18.51 8.39
C ILE A 76 11.78 18.71 6.88
N CYS A 77 11.46 19.89 6.33
CA CYS A 77 11.62 20.17 4.91
C CYS A 77 13.10 20.13 4.51
N GLU A 78 13.93 20.89 5.23
CA GLU A 78 15.38 20.97 5.01
C GLU A 78 16.10 19.66 5.34
N ALA A 79 15.82 19.05 6.49
CA ALA A 79 16.49 17.82 6.94
C ALA A 79 16.30 16.63 5.97
N TYR A 80 15.16 16.54 5.28
CA TYR A 80 14.99 15.55 4.20
C TYR A 80 15.86 15.85 2.97
N ILE A 81 16.13 17.13 2.66
CA ILE A 81 16.95 17.51 1.51
C ILE A 81 18.42 17.29 1.83
N LEU A 82 18.88 17.74 3.01
CA LEU A 82 20.21 17.41 3.56
C LEU A 82 20.46 15.90 3.58
N ALA A 83 19.49 15.10 4.05
CA ALA A 83 19.59 13.64 4.04
C ALA A 83 19.72 13.06 2.61
N ASN A 84 18.98 13.58 1.62
CA ASN A 84 19.15 13.16 0.23
C ASN A 84 20.53 13.57 -0.31
N LEU A 85 20.99 14.79 -0.04
CA LEU A 85 22.29 15.29 -0.46
C LEU A 85 23.45 14.45 0.12
N HIS A 86 23.36 14.06 1.38
CA HIS A 86 24.38 13.21 2.01
C HIS A 86 24.41 11.82 1.39
N VAL A 87 23.27 11.14 1.29
CA VAL A 87 23.20 9.81 0.61
C VAL A 87 23.71 9.89 -0.83
N LEU A 88 23.44 11.02 -1.52
CA LEU A 88 23.89 11.27 -2.87
C LEU A 88 25.42 11.42 -2.94
N ARG A 89 26.03 12.29 -2.11
CA ARG A 89 27.50 12.42 -2.00
C ARG A 89 28.18 11.10 -1.66
N MET A 90 27.63 10.32 -0.71
CA MET A 90 28.20 9.01 -0.36
C MET A 90 28.18 8.05 -1.57
N CYS A 91 27.09 8.03 -2.35
CA CYS A 91 27.02 7.22 -3.57
C CYS A 91 27.95 7.71 -4.70
N GLU A 92 28.12 9.03 -4.85
CA GLU A 92 29.03 9.64 -5.84
C GLU A 92 30.50 9.35 -5.52
N LEU A 93 30.87 9.41 -4.24
CA LEU A 93 32.21 9.12 -3.73
C LEU A 93 32.50 7.62 -3.56
N GLY A 94 31.57 6.74 -3.92
CA GLY A 94 31.71 5.28 -3.75
C GLY A 94 31.81 4.81 -2.29
N ARG A 95 31.31 5.60 -1.34
CA ARG A 95 31.39 5.34 0.12
C ARG A 95 30.14 4.63 0.63
N GLU A 96 30.30 3.93 1.76
CA GLU A 96 29.18 3.28 2.44
C GLU A 96 28.15 4.32 2.91
N VAL A 97 26.88 4.08 2.61
CA VAL A 97 25.79 4.93 3.08
C VAL A 97 25.51 4.60 4.55
N PRO A 98 25.50 5.59 5.47
CA PRO A 98 25.29 5.31 6.89
C PRO A 98 23.89 4.76 7.18
N PRO A 99 23.69 4.07 8.33
CA PRO A 99 22.39 3.59 8.74
C PRO A 99 21.33 4.71 8.78
N LEU A 100 20.31 4.59 7.92
CA LEU A 100 19.21 5.57 7.80
C LEU A 100 18.16 5.43 8.93
N ASP A 101 18.65 5.44 10.15
CA ASP A 101 17.92 5.22 11.39
C ASP A 101 17.37 6.54 12.00
N GLN A 102 16.82 6.46 13.21
CA GLN A 102 16.32 7.65 13.91
C GLN A 102 17.45 8.64 14.26
N SER A 103 18.65 8.14 14.58
CA SER A 103 19.82 8.92 14.99
C SER A 103 20.32 9.79 13.82
N PHE A 104 20.44 9.20 12.63
CA PHE A 104 20.80 9.91 11.40
C PHE A 104 19.83 11.06 11.10
N PHE A 105 18.52 10.78 11.05
CA PHE A 105 17.53 11.85 10.77
C PHE A 105 17.42 12.89 11.90
N TYR A 106 17.73 12.52 13.14
CA TYR A 106 17.86 13.48 14.23
C TYR A 106 19.08 14.38 14.05
N GLY A 107 20.21 13.82 13.59
CA GLY A 107 21.39 14.57 13.15
C GLY A 107 21.03 15.59 12.06
N CYS A 108 20.30 15.18 11.02
CA CYS A 108 19.84 16.09 9.97
C CYS A 108 18.96 17.24 10.51
N LEU A 109 17.98 16.95 11.38
CA LEU A 109 17.13 17.98 12.01
C LEU A 109 17.93 18.94 12.90
N SER A 110 18.88 18.41 13.66
CA SER A 110 19.77 19.19 14.53
C SER A 110 20.78 20.02 13.75
N ALA A 111 21.24 19.56 12.58
CA ALA A 111 22.17 20.28 11.73
C ALA A 111 21.53 21.54 11.12
N VAL A 112 20.33 21.40 10.52
CA VAL A 112 19.68 22.51 9.81
C VAL A 112 19.15 23.61 10.74
N SER A 113 18.78 23.28 11.96
CA SER A 113 18.09 24.20 12.89
C SER A 113 19.07 25.03 13.75
N VAL A 114 18.67 26.21 14.23
CA VAL A 114 19.35 26.88 15.36
C VAL A 114 18.96 26.15 16.66
N ALA A 115 19.82 26.19 17.68
CA ALA A 115 19.49 25.69 19.01
C ALA A 115 19.95 26.70 20.06
N GLY A 116 19.12 26.97 21.08
CA GLY A 116 19.46 27.81 22.25
C GLY A 116 20.50 27.19 23.20
N ARG A 117 21.27 26.20 22.74
CA ARG A 117 22.38 25.57 23.47
C ARG A 117 23.44 25.11 22.47
N GLN A 118 24.70 25.07 22.89
CA GLN A 118 25.77 24.50 22.06
C GLN A 118 25.40 23.07 21.62
N LYS A 119 25.62 22.77 20.35
CA LYS A 119 25.41 21.44 19.77
C LYS A 119 26.66 20.61 19.99
N SER A 120 26.50 19.32 20.27
CA SER A 120 27.60 18.37 20.21
C SER A 120 28.20 18.35 18.79
N PRO A 121 29.54 18.23 18.64
CA PRO A 121 30.18 18.19 17.33
C PRO A 121 29.71 16.99 16.51
N ILE A 122 29.57 17.18 15.20
CA ILE A 122 29.27 16.09 14.27
C ILE A 122 30.54 15.25 14.12
N LYS A 123 30.50 14.00 14.63
CA LYS A 123 31.63 13.07 14.62
C LYS A 123 31.93 12.48 13.24
N ASP A 124 30.90 12.31 12.41
CA ASP A 124 31.06 11.79 11.05
C ASP A 124 31.54 12.91 10.12
N LEU A 125 32.76 12.75 9.58
CA LEU A 125 33.45 13.78 8.81
C LEU A 125 32.73 14.06 7.47
N PHE A 126 32.27 13.02 6.76
CA PHE A 126 31.54 13.17 5.49
C PHE A 126 30.16 13.80 5.67
N PHE A 127 29.49 13.48 6.78
CA PHE A 127 28.24 14.14 7.15
C PHE A 127 28.47 15.60 7.54
N ARG A 128 29.53 15.91 8.29
CA ARG A 128 29.95 17.29 8.61
C ARG A 128 30.17 18.11 7.34
N GLU A 129 31.02 17.64 6.43
CA GLU A 129 31.22 18.30 5.12
C GLU A 129 29.91 18.51 4.34
N THR A 130 28.99 17.54 4.39
CA THR A 130 27.71 17.69 3.69
C THR A 130 26.82 18.73 4.34
N VAL A 131 26.86 18.82 5.67
CA VAL A 131 26.18 19.87 6.43
C VAL A 131 26.79 21.22 6.09
N ASP A 132 28.11 21.35 6.07
CA ASP A 132 28.81 22.60 5.75
C ASP A 132 28.43 23.07 4.33
N LEU A 133 28.54 22.19 3.33
CA LEU A 133 28.12 22.46 1.94
C LEU A 133 26.64 22.87 1.80
N TYR A 134 25.75 22.23 2.57
CA TYR A 134 24.33 22.57 2.61
C TYR A 134 24.07 23.93 3.27
N LEU A 135 24.79 24.23 4.36
CA LEU A 135 24.67 25.49 5.09
C LEU A 135 25.23 26.66 4.28
N SER A 136 26.35 26.49 3.58
CA SER A 136 26.90 27.46 2.62
C SER A 136 25.98 27.73 1.42
N SER A 137 25.01 26.85 1.16
CA SER A 137 23.99 27.04 0.11
C SER A 137 22.80 27.90 0.56
N ARG A 138 22.81 28.44 1.79
CA ARG A 138 21.79 29.35 2.31
C ARG A 138 22.01 30.77 1.77
N PRO A 139 20.96 31.50 1.38
CA PRO A 139 21.10 32.92 1.02
C PRO A 139 21.50 33.74 2.25
N GLN A 140 22.13 34.90 2.02
CA GLN A 140 22.44 35.86 3.08
C GLN A 140 21.15 36.27 3.83
N GLY A 141 21.23 36.39 5.15
CA GLY A 141 20.07 36.70 5.99
C GLY A 141 19.04 35.56 6.15
N TYR A 142 19.31 34.35 5.63
CA TYR A 142 18.42 33.21 5.82
C TYR A 142 18.20 32.89 7.30
N LYS A 143 16.97 33.00 7.77
CA LYS A 143 16.57 32.58 9.12
C LYS A 143 16.33 31.06 9.13
N PRO A 144 17.18 30.25 9.79
CA PRO A 144 16.98 28.81 9.85
C PRO A 144 15.75 28.45 10.71
N PRO A 145 15.36 27.17 10.76
CA PRO A 145 14.38 26.69 11.71
C PRO A 145 14.88 26.95 13.12
N ASP A 146 14.06 27.59 13.95
CA ASP A 146 14.36 27.71 15.36
C ASP A 146 14.01 26.39 16.07
N GLY A 147 15.02 25.72 16.63
CA GLY A 147 14.92 24.45 17.36
C GLY A 147 14.93 24.57 18.89
N GLU A 148 14.89 25.79 19.45
CA GLU A 148 14.90 26.00 20.89
C GLU A 148 13.76 25.22 21.59
N HIS A 149 14.09 24.43 22.60
CA HIS A 149 13.18 23.50 23.28
C HIS A 149 12.46 22.44 22.39
N LEU A 150 12.71 22.36 21.08
CA LEU A 150 12.11 21.37 20.16
C LEU A 150 12.92 20.09 20.01
N ALA A 151 14.20 20.11 20.41
CA ALA A 151 15.09 18.97 20.34
C ALA A 151 14.52 17.72 21.05
N SER A 152 13.93 17.88 22.24
CA SER A 152 13.24 16.78 22.94
C SER A 152 11.77 16.70 22.50
N GLY A 153 11.26 15.49 22.32
CA GLY A 153 9.88 15.26 21.88
C GLY A 153 9.64 15.56 20.40
N TRP A 154 9.73 16.82 19.96
CA TRP A 154 9.35 17.20 18.59
C TRP A 154 10.33 16.63 17.54
N TYR A 155 11.61 16.95 17.62
CA TYR A 155 12.61 16.43 16.68
C TYR A 155 12.83 14.92 16.85
N GLN A 156 12.70 14.39 18.07
CA GLN A 156 12.73 12.94 18.33
C GLN A 156 11.58 12.20 17.63
N ASN A 157 10.34 12.71 17.70
CA ASN A 157 9.21 12.10 17.00
C ASN A 157 9.31 12.30 15.48
N ALA A 158 9.79 13.46 15.04
CA ALA A 158 10.00 13.76 13.62
C ALA A 158 11.04 12.84 12.99
N SER A 159 12.21 12.66 13.61
CA SER A 159 13.26 11.76 13.09
C SER A 159 12.80 10.29 13.07
N LEU A 160 12.04 9.84 14.06
CA LEU A 160 11.43 8.50 14.05
C LEU A 160 10.44 8.34 12.89
N GLN A 161 9.63 9.37 12.63
CA GLN A 161 8.74 9.40 11.46
C GLN A 161 9.53 9.41 10.15
N MET A 162 10.64 10.15 10.06
CA MET A 162 11.51 10.21 8.87
C MET A 162 12.18 8.86 8.57
N SER A 163 12.73 8.18 9.59
CA SER A 163 13.28 6.83 9.43
C SER A 163 12.21 5.82 9.01
N THR A 164 11.04 5.86 9.66
CA THR A 164 9.89 4.99 9.31
C THR A 164 9.41 5.22 7.88
N CYS A 165 9.26 6.49 7.46
CA CYS A 165 8.91 6.86 6.09
C CYS A 165 9.97 6.40 5.09
N THR A 166 11.25 6.49 5.43
CA THR A 166 12.36 6.04 4.58
C THR A 166 12.34 4.53 4.41
N LYS A 167 12.27 3.76 5.50
CA LYS A 167 12.15 2.30 5.46
C LYS A 167 10.96 1.86 4.60
N ASN A 168 9.77 2.39 4.87
CA ASN A 168 8.56 2.07 4.11
C ASN A 168 8.68 2.47 2.63
N SER A 169 9.26 3.65 2.33
CA SER A 169 9.47 4.11 0.96
C SER A 169 10.40 3.18 0.19
N VAL A 170 11.53 2.77 0.76
CA VAL A 170 12.47 1.88 0.10
C VAL A 170 11.84 0.49 -0.11
N SER A 171 11.30 -0.14 0.94
CA SER A 171 10.69 -1.47 0.82
C SER A 171 9.53 -1.53 -0.20
N VAL A 172 8.70 -0.48 -0.29
CA VAL A 172 7.56 -0.43 -1.24
C VAL A 172 7.97 -0.07 -2.67
N ASN A 173 9.14 0.56 -2.87
CA ASN A 173 9.56 1.06 -4.18
C ASN A 173 10.75 0.34 -4.81
N PHE A 174 11.65 -0.27 -4.03
CA PHE A 174 12.89 -0.88 -4.52
C PHE A 174 12.63 -1.90 -5.64
N TYR A 175 11.81 -2.93 -5.37
CA TYR A 175 11.46 -3.95 -6.36
C TYR A 175 10.87 -3.35 -7.64
N ARG A 176 10.00 -2.33 -7.53
CA ARG A 176 9.38 -1.68 -8.70
C ARG A 176 10.38 -0.84 -9.51
N ARG A 177 11.30 -0.15 -8.83
CA ARG A 177 12.41 0.63 -9.44
C ARG A 177 13.37 -0.32 -10.16
N PHE A 178 13.80 -1.39 -9.49
CA PHE A 178 14.68 -2.41 -10.04
C PHE A 178 14.06 -3.14 -11.24
N LYS A 179 12.79 -3.56 -11.14
CA LYS A 179 12.05 -4.14 -12.27
C LYS A 179 12.01 -3.22 -13.49
N ARG A 180 11.74 -1.92 -13.26
CA ARG A 180 11.70 -0.92 -14.34
C ARG A 180 13.07 -0.74 -14.99
N TYR A 181 14.12 -0.63 -14.18
CA TYR A 181 15.50 -0.53 -14.63
C TYR A 181 15.91 -1.73 -15.47
N LEU A 182 15.69 -2.97 -14.99
CA LEU A 182 16.02 -4.19 -15.74
C LEU A 182 15.23 -4.30 -17.06
N LYS A 183 13.93 -4.00 -17.03
CA LYS A 183 13.09 -3.99 -18.26
C LYS A 183 13.57 -2.99 -19.30
N HIS A 184 14.13 -1.85 -18.88
CA HIS A 184 14.62 -0.82 -19.81
C HIS A 184 16.02 -1.16 -20.32
N LYS A 185 16.96 -1.44 -19.40
CA LYS A 185 18.37 -1.66 -19.70
C LYS A 185 18.64 -2.93 -20.52
N TYR A 186 17.81 -3.95 -20.36
CA TYR A 186 17.98 -5.26 -21.01
C TYR A 186 16.80 -5.65 -21.90
N SER A 187 15.93 -4.68 -22.25
CA SER A 187 14.74 -4.88 -23.11
C SER A 187 13.79 -6.04 -22.71
N LEU A 188 13.85 -6.48 -21.45
CA LEU A 188 13.14 -7.67 -20.97
C LEU A 188 11.61 -7.47 -20.95
N ASP A 189 10.87 -8.51 -21.29
CA ASP A 189 9.42 -8.56 -21.11
C ASP A 189 8.99 -8.59 -19.63
N GLY A 190 7.68 -8.54 -19.37
CA GLY A 190 7.14 -8.47 -18.02
C GLY A 190 7.30 -9.75 -17.18
N SER A 191 7.31 -10.91 -17.82
CA SER A 191 7.44 -12.24 -17.21
C SER A 191 8.90 -12.57 -16.95
N THR A 192 9.75 -12.56 -17.98
CA THR A 192 11.19 -12.89 -17.87
C THR A 192 11.91 -12.00 -16.86
N CYS A 193 11.59 -10.70 -16.84
CA CYS A 193 12.13 -9.78 -15.84
C CYS A 193 11.70 -10.17 -14.40
N SER A 194 10.46 -10.62 -14.20
CA SER A 194 10.00 -11.11 -12.89
C SER A 194 10.74 -12.38 -12.45
N GLN A 195 10.94 -13.32 -13.37
CA GLN A 195 11.65 -14.56 -13.08
C GLN A 195 13.12 -14.31 -12.74
N LYS A 196 13.83 -13.51 -13.55
CA LYS A 196 15.22 -13.12 -13.25
C LYS A 196 15.32 -12.36 -11.92
N MET A 197 14.37 -11.47 -11.61
CA MET A 197 14.31 -10.80 -10.29
C MET A 197 14.05 -11.75 -9.12
N LYS A 198 13.20 -12.76 -9.28
CA LYS A 198 12.96 -13.78 -8.25
C LYS A 198 14.26 -14.49 -7.90
N ASN A 199 15.05 -14.86 -8.91
CA ASN A 199 16.35 -15.52 -8.72
C ASN A 199 17.43 -14.56 -8.15
N ILE A 200 17.41 -13.26 -8.50
CA ILE A 200 18.31 -12.27 -7.89
C ILE A 200 18.03 -12.10 -6.39
N LEU A 201 16.77 -12.18 -5.96
CA LEU A 201 16.36 -11.96 -4.57
C LEU A 201 16.17 -13.25 -3.76
N ALA A 202 16.40 -14.42 -4.35
CA ALA A 202 16.29 -15.72 -3.68
C ALA A 202 17.42 -15.93 -2.66
N ASP A 203 17.16 -16.73 -1.63
CA ASP A 203 18.16 -17.01 -0.59
C ASP A 203 19.38 -17.75 -1.19
N THR A 204 19.15 -18.80 -2.00
CA THR A 204 20.15 -19.48 -2.85
C THR A 204 19.90 -19.25 -4.35
N TYR A 205 20.91 -19.50 -5.18
CA TYR A 205 20.79 -19.54 -6.64
C TYR A 205 22.03 -20.23 -7.21
N ASP A 206 21.82 -21.42 -7.75
CA ASP A 206 22.90 -22.33 -8.20
C ASP A 206 23.10 -22.27 -9.73
N GLY A 207 22.51 -21.27 -10.38
CA GLY A 207 22.69 -21.00 -11.80
C GLY A 207 23.78 -19.97 -12.09
N ASP A 208 24.20 -19.93 -13.35
CA ASP A 208 25.35 -19.19 -13.87
C ASP A 208 24.99 -17.87 -14.59
N VAL A 209 23.69 -17.66 -14.90
CA VAL A 209 23.19 -16.54 -15.73
C VAL A 209 23.84 -15.20 -15.33
N PRO A 210 24.71 -14.61 -16.18
CA PRO A 210 25.61 -13.52 -15.75
C PRO A 210 24.90 -12.30 -15.17
N LEU A 211 23.72 -11.95 -15.70
CA LEU A 211 22.88 -10.87 -15.18
C LEU A 211 22.43 -11.13 -13.74
N ILE A 212 22.07 -12.37 -13.41
CA ILE A 212 21.60 -12.74 -12.07
C ILE A 212 22.79 -12.72 -11.11
N VAL A 213 23.91 -13.37 -11.47
CA VAL A 213 25.15 -13.39 -10.67
C VAL A 213 25.62 -11.97 -10.35
N ARG A 214 25.71 -11.10 -11.37
CA ARG A 214 26.11 -9.69 -11.21
C ARG A 214 25.27 -8.94 -10.17
N TYR A 215 23.95 -9.03 -10.25
CA TYR A 215 23.09 -8.28 -9.32
C TYR A 215 22.93 -8.96 -7.96
N ARG A 216 23.18 -10.27 -7.84
CA ARG A 216 23.32 -10.96 -6.55
C ARG A 216 24.59 -10.51 -5.81
N ALA A 217 25.71 -10.33 -6.52
CA ALA A 217 26.95 -9.82 -5.93
C ALA A 217 26.82 -8.36 -5.40
N MET A 218 25.94 -7.56 -6.00
CA MET A 218 25.64 -6.18 -5.55
C MET A 218 24.70 -6.09 -4.33
N LEU A 219 24.10 -7.21 -3.92
CA LEU A 219 23.20 -7.25 -2.76
C LEU A 219 23.95 -7.80 -1.55
N SER A 220 24.11 -6.96 -0.52
CA SER A 220 24.58 -7.39 0.80
C SER A 220 23.73 -8.55 1.31
N LYS A 221 24.35 -9.63 1.75
CA LYS A 221 23.66 -10.78 2.36
C LYS A 221 23.56 -10.60 3.87
N ALA A 222 22.40 -10.92 4.43
CA ALA A 222 22.24 -11.15 5.85
C ALA A 222 22.89 -12.49 6.26
N ILE A 223 23.03 -12.72 7.57
CA ILE A 223 23.65 -13.93 8.15
C ILE A 223 23.02 -15.24 7.63
N VAL A 224 21.75 -15.21 7.23
CA VAL A 224 20.99 -16.37 6.70
C VAL A 224 21.05 -16.48 5.17
N GLY A 225 22.06 -15.87 4.51
CA GLY A 225 22.24 -15.88 3.05
C GLY A 225 21.28 -15.00 2.25
N ARG A 226 20.07 -14.75 2.78
CA ARG A 226 19.06 -13.82 2.24
C ARG A 226 19.62 -12.42 2.01
N ALA A 227 19.22 -11.76 0.91
CA ALA A 227 19.55 -10.36 0.67
C ALA A 227 19.03 -9.46 1.81
N ASP A 228 19.91 -8.65 2.41
CA ASP A 228 19.52 -7.65 3.40
C ASP A 228 18.81 -6.49 2.68
N THR A 229 17.59 -6.17 3.16
CA THR A 229 16.73 -5.14 2.58
C THR A 229 16.77 -3.83 3.37
N SER A 230 17.76 -3.68 4.25
CA SER A 230 18.01 -2.46 5.02
C SER A 230 18.21 -1.25 4.09
N PRO A 231 17.54 -0.11 4.36
CA PRO A 231 17.48 0.99 3.39
C PRO A 231 18.82 1.50 2.88
N HIS A 232 19.85 1.55 3.74
CA HIS A 232 21.18 2.08 3.42
C HIS A 232 21.94 1.18 2.43
N LEU A 233 21.92 -0.15 2.65
CA LEU A 233 22.52 -1.15 1.76
C LEU A 233 21.90 -1.15 0.36
N LEU A 234 20.61 -0.78 0.25
CA LEU A 234 19.92 -0.65 -1.03
C LEU A 234 20.12 0.71 -1.72
N MET A 235 20.82 1.68 -1.11
CA MET A 235 21.02 3.00 -1.73
C MET A 235 21.95 2.99 -2.95
N PRO A 236 23.11 2.31 -2.96
CA PRO A 236 23.99 2.28 -4.14
C PRO A 236 23.27 1.73 -5.38
N MET A 237 22.48 0.66 -5.23
CA MET A 237 21.65 0.13 -6.33
C MET A 237 20.56 1.11 -6.76
N GLN A 238 19.89 1.80 -5.83
CA GLN A 238 18.88 2.80 -6.19
C GLN A 238 19.47 4.04 -6.87
N TYR A 239 20.67 4.45 -6.48
CA TYR A 239 21.46 5.48 -7.14
C TYR A 239 21.82 5.06 -8.56
N MET A 240 22.35 3.85 -8.76
CA MET A 240 22.59 3.29 -10.10
C MET A 240 21.31 3.23 -10.96
N PHE A 241 20.16 2.87 -10.38
CA PHE A 241 18.88 2.91 -11.10
C PHE A 241 18.48 4.34 -11.48
N LEU A 242 18.68 5.31 -10.59
CA LEU A 242 18.33 6.71 -10.82
C LEU A 242 19.21 7.31 -11.92
N ARG A 243 20.54 7.18 -11.80
CA ARG A 243 21.52 7.68 -12.76
C ARG A 243 21.30 7.14 -14.17
N TYR A 244 21.04 5.85 -14.30
CA TYR A 244 20.66 5.26 -15.58
C TYR A 244 19.33 5.81 -16.12
N ILE A 245 18.31 5.97 -15.27
CA ILE A 245 16.99 6.47 -15.71
C ILE A 245 17.07 7.97 -16.09
N GLU A 246 17.94 8.74 -15.43
CA GLU A 246 18.19 10.16 -15.72
C GLU A 246 18.97 10.35 -17.02
N SER A 247 20.00 9.54 -17.28
CA SER A 247 20.74 9.59 -18.55
C SER A 247 19.95 9.11 -19.77
N HIS A 248 18.72 8.61 -19.58
CA HIS A 248 17.78 8.18 -20.63
C HIS A 248 16.45 8.95 -20.54
N HIS A 249 16.46 10.15 -19.94
CA HIS A 249 15.28 11.00 -19.77
C HIS A 249 15.50 12.38 -20.40
N PRO A 250 14.56 12.92 -21.21
CA PRO A 250 13.27 12.33 -21.57
C PRO A 250 13.41 11.14 -22.54
N LEU A 251 12.34 10.34 -22.67
CA LEU A 251 12.23 9.35 -23.75
C LEU A 251 11.88 10.06 -25.06
N THR A 252 12.22 9.45 -26.21
CA THR A 252 11.83 9.95 -27.54
C THR A 252 10.31 10.06 -27.68
N GLU A 253 9.85 10.91 -28.61
CA GLU A 253 8.42 11.11 -28.83
C GLU A 253 7.69 9.81 -29.17
N GLU A 254 8.29 8.90 -29.94
CA GLU A 254 7.70 7.62 -30.34
C GLU A 254 7.50 6.71 -29.13
N ALA A 255 8.47 6.73 -28.20
CA ALA A 255 8.37 5.98 -26.95
C ALA A 255 7.29 6.57 -26.02
N LEU A 256 7.17 7.90 -25.97
CA LEU A 256 6.11 8.61 -25.24
C LEU A 256 4.71 8.36 -25.85
N LYS A 257 4.59 8.41 -27.19
CA LYS A 257 3.37 8.08 -27.96
C LYS A 257 2.97 6.61 -27.74
N LYS A 258 3.93 5.68 -27.64
CA LYS A 258 3.74 4.28 -27.21
C LYS A 258 3.46 4.11 -25.71
N GLY A 259 3.27 5.20 -24.96
CA GLY A 259 2.88 5.20 -23.54
C GLY A 259 3.99 4.78 -22.57
N LYS A 260 5.23 4.58 -23.03
CA LYS A 260 6.39 4.33 -22.17
C LYS A 260 6.72 5.60 -21.41
N GLN A 261 7.03 5.47 -20.12
CA GLN A 261 7.49 6.61 -19.32
C GLN A 261 8.55 6.15 -18.32
N LEU A 262 9.78 6.58 -18.53
CA LEU A 262 10.78 6.65 -17.48
C LEU A 262 10.40 7.79 -16.54
N ARG A 263 10.41 7.54 -15.23
CA ARG A 263 10.10 8.54 -14.20
C ARG A 263 11.25 8.59 -13.21
N LEU A 264 11.86 9.76 -13.12
CA LEU A 264 12.83 10.12 -12.09
C LEU A 264 12.20 10.00 -10.70
N PHE A 265 13.05 9.81 -9.69
CA PHE A 265 12.66 9.70 -8.29
C PHE A 265 13.76 10.23 -7.38
N SER A 266 13.43 10.58 -6.13
CA SER A 266 14.44 10.86 -5.10
C SER A 266 14.80 9.57 -4.36
N LEU A 267 16.06 9.44 -3.93
CA LEU A 267 16.59 8.25 -3.25
C LEU A 267 15.84 8.02 -1.94
N LEU A 268 15.79 9.05 -1.09
CA LEU A 268 14.97 9.08 0.13
C LEU A 268 13.62 9.78 -0.15
N PRO A 269 12.58 9.54 0.67
CA PRO A 269 11.39 10.38 0.63
C PRO A 269 11.72 11.84 0.97
N THR A 270 10.80 12.75 0.65
CA THR A 270 10.87 14.14 1.09
C THR A 270 9.59 14.51 1.83
N LYS A 271 9.58 15.65 2.53
CA LYS A 271 8.35 16.25 3.05
C LYS A 271 7.30 16.35 1.93
N ARG A 272 6.03 16.13 2.26
CA ARG A 272 4.89 16.18 1.33
C ARG A 272 4.59 17.64 0.95
N GLY A 273 5.40 18.18 0.05
CA GLY A 273 5.38 19.60 -0.30
C GLY A 273 5.44 20.48 0.95
N PHE A 274 4.73 21.60 0.90
CA PHE A 274 4.71 22.60 1.96
C PHE A 274 3.51 22.45 2.91
N GLU A 275 2.63 21.45 2.71
CA GLU A 275 1.50 21.16 3.61
C GLU A 275 1.93 21.00 5.08
N CYS A 276 1.14 21.49 6.03
CA CYS A 276 1.33 21.22 7.45
C CYS A 276 1.15 19.71 7.76
N SER A 277 2.21 19.11 8.29
CA SER A 277 2.22 17.71 8.75
C SER A 277 1.36 17.55 10.00
N ASN A 278 0.75 16.37 10.19
CA ASN A 278 0.17 15.98 11.48
C ASN A 278 1.31 15.58 12.43
N LEU A 279 1.87 16.55 13.13
CA LEU A 279 3.02 16.36 14.01
C LEU A 279 2.60 15.78 15.36
N LYS A 280 3.45 14.92 15.93
CA LYS A 280 3.21 14.25 17.21
C LYS A 280 3.70 15.10 18.37
N MET A 281 2.80 15.40 19.30
CA MET A 281 3.11 15.95 20.62
C MET A 281 2.91 14.85 21.66
N CYS A 282 4.01 14.37 22.23
CA CYS A 282 4.02 13.52 23.44
C CYS A 282 4.35 14.39 24.67
N THR A 283 4.37 13.83 25.87
CA THR A 283 4.78 14.54 27.11
C THR A 283 6.09 15.35 26.97
N ASN A 284 7.12 14.84 26.29
CA ASN A 284 8.35 15.60 26.01
C ASN A 284 8.11 16.83 25.10
N GLY A 285 7.20 16.68 24.12
CA GLY A 285 6.81 17.77 23.23
C GLY A 285 5.92 18.80 23.92
N LEU A 286 5.07 18.36 24.85
CA LEU A 286 4.32 19.26 25.74
C LEU A 286 5.28 20.09 26.60
N TYR A 287 6.28 19.46 27.25
CA TYR A 287 7.32 20.19 28.00
C TYR A 287 8.00 21.27 27.14
N GLY A 288 8.40 20.95 25.91
CA GLY A 288 9.01 21.91 24.99
C GLY A 288 8.07 23.05 24.57
N LEU A 289 6.78 22.74 24.37
CA LEU A 289 5.75 23.75 24.07
C LEU A 289 5.52 24.69 25.26
N LEU A 290 5.48 24.16 26.48
CA LEU A 290 5.30 24.92 27.71
C LEU A 290 6.49 25.85 27.99
N LYS A 291 7.73 25.36 27.84
CA LYS A 291 8.93 26.21 27.93
C LYS A 291 8.91 27.35 26.91
N ARG A 292 8.54 27.08 25.65
CA ARG A 292 8.34 28.14 24.63
C ARG A 292 7.21 29.12 24.96
N GLY A 293 6.22 28.69 25.74
CA GLY A 293 5.18 29.57 26.30
C GLY A 293 5.63 30.39 27.51
N GLY A 294 6.92 30.41 27.85
CA GLY A 294 7.46 31.14 29.00
C GLY A 294 7.24 30.48 30.35
N ILE A 295 6.67 29.26 30.39
CA ILE A 295 6.27 28.62 31.65
C ILE A 295 7.50 28.08 32.39
N ARG A 296 7.66 28.50 33.65
CA ARG A 296 8.64 27.93 34.58
C ARG A 296 8.24 26.50 34.91
N LEU A 297 9.18 25.56 34.76
CA LEU A 297 8.96 24.12 34.93
C LEU A 297 10.21 23.51 35.57
N PRO A 298 10.07 22.45 36.39
CA PRO A 298 11.20 21.68 36.92
C PRO A 298 12.01 21.02 35.81
N ALA A 299 13.13 20.39 36.18
CA ALA A 299 13.97 19.68 35.23
C ALA A 299 13.18 18.59 34.49
N PHE A 300 13.43 18.43 33.19
CA PHE A 300 12.79 17.37 32.43
C PHE A 300 13.32 15.99 32.89
N GLY A 301 12.47 15.23 33.57
CA GLY A 301 12.88 13.98 34.20
C GLY A 301 11.72 13.25 34.87
N ALA A 302 11.98 12.62 36.00
CA ALA A 302 10.96 11.98 36.82
C ALA A 302 9.96 13.00 37.41
N GLU A 303 10.44 14.16 37.83
CA GLU A 303 9.64 15.24 38.43
C GLU A 303 8.55 15.75 37.49
N PHE A 304 8.94 16.27 36.31
CA PHE A 304 7.96 16.73 35.32
C PHE A 304 7.00 15.60 34.88
N ARG A 305 7.40 14.32 34.91
CA ARG A 305 6.50 13.22 34.58
C ARG A 305 5.40 13.00 35.62
N LYS A 306 5.59 13.39 36.88
CA LYS A 306 4.53 13.39 37.90
C LYS A 306 3.46 14.44 37.55
N LEU A 307 3.90 15.67 37.23
CA LEU A 307 3.05 16.82 36.88
C LEU A 307 2.46 16.75 35.45
N ALA A 308 2.92 15.82 34.62
CA ALA A 308 2.59 15.81 33.20
C ALA A 308 1.11 15.58 32.91
N ASP A 309 0.43 14.73 33.67
CA ASP A 309 -1.01 14.47 33.47
C ASP A 309 -1.84 15.70 33.88
N ASP A 310 -1.45 16.40 34.95
CA ASP A 310 -2.08 17.63 35.40
C ASP A 310 -2.04 18.70 34.30
N TYR A 311 -0.86 18.96 33.72
CA TYR A 311 -0.74 19.86 32.57
C TYR A 311 -1.60 19.39 31.39
N TRP A 312 -1.60 18.10 31.07
CA TRP A 312 -2.45 17.55 30.00
C TRP A 312 -3.95 17.83 30.27
N ARG A 313 -4.44 17.66 31.52
CA ARG A 313 -5.86 17.89 31.89
C ARG A 313 -6.23 19.35 32.05
N GLN A 314 -5.32 20.21 32.53
CA GLN A 314 -5.50 21.67 32.62
C GLN A 314 -5.59 22.31 31.22
N LEU A 315 -4.84 21.78 30.25
CA LEU A 315 -4.74 22.33 28.90
C LEU A 315 -5.79 21.75 27.93
N PHE A 316 -6.24 20.51 28.14
CA PHE A 316 -7.07 19.81 27.17
C PHE A 316 -8.27 19.09 27.77
N GLU A 317 -9.35 19.03 26.99
CA GLU A 317 -10.59 18.32 27.28
C GLU A 317 -10.42 16.80 27.13
N ILE A 318 -9.58 16.19 27.97
CA ILE A 318 -9.21 14.77 27.87
C ILE A 318 -10.34 13.86 28.31
N GLU A 319 -10.97 14.15 29.45
CA GLU A 319 -12.02 13.33 30.07
C GLU A 319 -13.19 13.04 29.13
N LYS A 320 -13.56 14.03 28.31
CA LYS A 320 -14.55 13.91 27.23
C LYS A 320 -14.31 12.77 26.23
N PHE A 321 -13.09 12.26 26.14
CA PHE A 321 -12.69 11.17 25.24
C PHE A 321 -12.24 9.91 25.97
N GLU A 322 -12.12 9.95 27.30
CA GLU A 322 -11.86 8.76 28.12
C GLU A 322 -13.16 7.98 28.37
N THR A 323 -13.02 6.69 28.68
CA THR A 323 -14.10 5.85 29.23
C THR A 323 -13.54 5.07 30.43
N SER A 324 -14.32 4.17 31.01
CA SER A 324 -13.84 3.20 32.01
C SER A 324 -12.66 2.36 31.47
N SER A 325 -12.81 1.81 30.26
CA SER A 325 -11.84 0.90 29.63
C SER A 325 -10.84 1.58 28.68
N ARG A 326 -10.99 2.88 28.39
CA ARG A 326 -10.21 3.60 27.38
C ARG A 326 -9.64 4.90 27.96
N LYS A 327 -8.32 4.96 28.17
CA LYS A 327 -7.64 6.08 28.82
C LYS A 327 -6.66 6.79 27.89
N PHE A 328 -6.29 8.03 28.21
CA PHE A 328 -5.34 8.82 27.43
C PHE A 328 -3.94 8.23 27.44
N ALA A 329 -3.25 8.29 26.30
CA ALA A 329 -1.94 7.67 26.11
C ALA A 329 -0.75 8.63 26.30
N GLY A 330 -0.99 9.89 26.71
CA GLY A 330 0.06 10.92 26.86
C GLY A 330 0.54 11.52 25.53
N GLU A 331 -0.20 11.31 24.43
CA GLU A 331 0.21 11.69 23.08
C GLU A 331 -0.97 12.13 22.20
N ILE A 332 -0.76 13.20 21.43
CA ILE A 332 -1.66 13.65 20.35
C ILE A 332 -0.88 13.83 19.03
N PHE A 333 -1.59 13.84 17.91
CA PHE A 333 -1.07 14.32 16.63
C PHE A 333 -1.93 15.49 16.14
N THR A 334 -1.32 16.62 15.79
CA THR A 334 -2.05 17.82 15.37
C THR A 334 -1.41 18.47 14.15
N ASP A 335 -2.24 19.07 13.29
CA ASP A 335 -1.78 20.01 12.25
C ASP A 335 -2.15 21.46 12.60
N GLY A 336 -2.62 21.72 13.84
CA GLY A 336 -3.10 23.03 14.29
C GLY A 336 -4.58 23.31 13.94
N LYS A 337 -5.25 22.44 13.18
CA LYS A 337 -6.71 22.50 12.99
C LYS A 337 -7.45 21.26 13.46
N ALA A 338 -6.90 20.08 13.20
CA ALA A 338 -7.46 18.82 13.68
C ALA A 338 -6.49 18.10 14.59
N VAL A 339 -7.02 17.52 15.66
CA VAL A 339 -6.27 16.71 16.62
C VAL A 339 -6.69 15.24 16.52
N CYS A 340 -5.70 14.35 16.51
CA CYS A 340 -5.84 12.92 16.71
C CYS A 340 -5.37 12.60 18.14
N ILE A 341 -6.30 12.25 19.02
CA ILE A 341 -6.05 11.91 20.42
C ILE A 341 -5.74 10.42 20.48
N LEU A 342 -4.57 10.05 21.01
CA LEU A 342 -4.19 8.64 21.18
C LEU A 342 -4.74 8.12 22.51
N LEU A 343 -5.52 7.06 22.45
CA LEU A 343 -6.18 6.44 23.60
C LEU A 343 -5.83 4.95 23.65
N ARG A 344 -5.56 4.44 24.85
CA ARG A 344 -5.18 3.06 25.14
C ARG A 344 -6.34 2.32 25.79
N LYS A 345 -6.56 1.06 25.40
CA LYS A 345 -7.53 0.15 26.02
C LYS A 345 -6.97 -1.27 26.10
N PRO A 346 -7.51 -2.16 26.95
CA PRO A 346 -7.19 -3.59 26.92
C PRO A 346 -7.43 -4.20 25.53
N LYS A 347 -6.64 -5.21 25.17
CA LYS A 347 -6.90 -6.02 23.97
C LYS A 347 -8.10 -6.94 24.21
N PRO A 348 -8.94 -7.20 23.20
CA PRO A 348 -9.91 -8.28 23.28
C PRO A 348 -9.20 -9.63 23.47
N LYS A 349 -9.75 -10.51 24.32
CA LYS A 349 -9.37 -11.93 24.31
C LYS A 349 -9.71 -12.48 22.91
N GLN A 350 -8.80 -13.22 22.28
CA GLN A 350 -9.06 -13.78 20.95
C GLN A 350 -10.12 -14.88 21.05
N ALA A 351 -11.31 -14.61 20.51
CA ALA A 351 -12.31 -15.65 20.25
C ALA A 351 -11.85 -16.56 19.10
N ALA A 352 -12.41 -17.77 19.04
CA ALA A 352 -12.01 -18.79 18.07
C ALA A 352 -12.15 -18.31 16.62
N ARG A 353 -11.24 -18.77 15.76
CA ARG A 353 -11.04 -18.30 14.38
C ARG A 353 -12.16 -18.61 13.37
N ARG A 354 -13.18 -19.39 13.76
CA ARG A 354 -14.31 -19.71 12.88
C ARG A 354 -15.37 -18.62 12.98
N PRO A 355 -15.94 -18.14 11.86
CA PRO A 355 -17.22 -17.43 11.93
C PRO A 355 -18.23 -18.31 12.66
N PRO A 356 -19.12 -17.76 13.52
CA PRO A 356 -20.24 -18.55 14.04
C PRO A 356 -21.10 -19.08 12.88
N ALA A 357 -21.96 -20.07 13.14
CA ALA A 357 -22.90 -20.55 12.13
C ALA A 357 -23.83 -19.41 11.65
N LYS A 358 -24.61 -19.68 10.60
CA LYS A 358 -25.71 -18.79 10.20
C LYS A 358 -26.78 -18.78 11.30
N ASP A 359 -27.29 -17.60 11.65
CA ASP A 359 -28.43 -17.42 12.56
C ASP A 359 -29.74 -17.20 11.77
N ASP A 360 -30.88 -17.56 12.38
CA ASP A 360 -32.18 -17.43 11.73
C ASP A 360 -32.60 -15.97 11.61
N GLY A 361 -32.89 -15.55 10.37
CA GLY A 361 -33.14 -14.14 10.02
C GLY A 361 -31.89 -13.31 9.72
N GLU A 362 -30.71 -13.91 9.52
CA GLU A 362 -29.56 -13.20 8.93
C GLU A 362 -29.79 -12.87 7.43
N GLU A 363 -29.64 -11.60 7.04
CA GLU A 363 -29.69 -11.17 5.63
C GLU A 363 -28.27 -11.16 5.03
N LEU A 364 -28.03 -12.02 4.05
CA LEU A 364 -26.71 -12.21 3.44
C LEU A 364 -26.49 -11.29 2.23
N TRP A 365 -25.34 -10.61 2.20
CA TRP A 365 -24.89 -9.75 1.10
C TRP A 365 -23.48 -10.09 0.64
N GLY A 366 -23.27 -10.25 -0.66
CA GLY A 366 -21.92 -10.31 -1.26
C GLY A 366 -21.52 -8.93 -1.78
N LEU A 367 -20.36 -8.42 -1.35
CA LEU A 367 -19.85 -7.08 -1.66
C LEU A 367 -18.52 -7.17 -2.41
N ASP A 368 -18.51 -6.68 -3.66
CA ASP A 368 -17.34 -6.51 -4.52
C ASP A 368 -16.79 -5.06 -4.42
N PRO A 369 -15.62 -4.84 -3.81
CA PRO A 369 -15.03 -3.50 -3.70
C PRO A 369 -14.24 -3.10 -4.96
N GLY A 370 -14.51 -1.92 -5.51
CA GLY A 370 -14.01 -1.52 -6.84
C GLY A 370 -13.19 -0.22 -6.89
N ARG A 371 -12.96 0.27 -8.12
CA ARG A 371 -12.36 1.59 -8.41
C ARG A 371 -13.30 2.59 -9.05
N ARG A 372 -14.08 2.19 -10.06
CA ARG A 372 -15.09 3.06 -10.69
C ARG A 372 -16.22 3.29 -9.70
N ASP A 373 -16.74 2.18 -9.20
CA ASP A 373 -17.63 2.12 -8.07
C ASP A 373 -16.82 1.71 -6.83
N LEU A 374 -17.10 2.33 -5.69
CA LEU A 374 -16.44 2.06 -4.41
C LEU A 374 -16.73 0.62 -3.97
N PHE A 375 -17.98 0.21 -4.17
CA PHE A 375 -18.44 -1.17 -4.08
C PHE A 375 -19.70 -1.35 -4.95
N VAL A 376 -19.94 -2.60 -5.33
CA VAL A 376 -21.23 -3.14 -5.76
C VAL A 376 -21.56 -4.31 -4.84
N MET A 377 -22.79 -4.43 -4.37
CA MET A 377 -23.22 -5.55 -3.54
C MET A 377 -24.60 -6.06 -3.90
N VAL A 378 -24.82 -7.36 -3.67
CA VAL A 378 -26.02 -8.09 -4.04
C VAL A 378 -26.46 -8.99 -2.88
N ASN A 379 -27.76 -9.06 -2.58
CA ASN A 379 -28.34 -9.97 -1.59
C ASN A 379 -28.94 -11.24 -2.24
N ASP A 380 -29.49 -12.12 -1.42
CA ASP A 380 -30.10 -13.38 -1.86
C ASP A 380 -31.33 -13.20 -2.76
N GLU A 381 -32.11 -12.13 -2.55
CA GLU A 381 -33.25 -11.73 -3.39
C GLU A 381 -32.81 -11.13 -4.75
N GLY A 382 -31.50 -10.90 -4.92
CA GLY A 382 -30.94 -10.31 -6.13
C GLY A 382 -30.99 -8.78 -6.19
N GLU A 383 -31.36 -8.11 -5.10
CA GLU A 383 -31.31 -6.66 -4.94
C GLU A 383 -29.88 -6.13 -5.03
N LYS A 384 -29.73 -4.84 -5.33
CA LYS A 384 -28.42 -4.26 -5.71
C LYS A 384 -28.22 -2.91 -5.02
N LEU A 385 -27.22 -2.85 -4.14
CA LEU A 385 -26.69 -1.60 -3.61
C LEU A 385 -25.33 -1.30 -4.23
N LYS A 386 -25.04 -0.03 -4.46
CA LYS A 386 -23.73 0.43 -4.95
C LYS A 386 -23.46 1.84 -4.47
N CYS A 387 -22.19 2.22 -4.40
CA CYS A 387 -21.78 3.60 -4.26
C CYS A 387 -20.70 3.90 -5.29
N SER A 388 -20.87 4.92 -6.12
CA SER A 388 -19.83 5.24 -7.11
C SER A 388 -18.66 5.99 -6.47
N THR A 389 -17.43 5.80 -6.95
CA THR A 389 -16.29 6.61 -6.47
C THR A 389 -16.53 8.10 -6.77
N ARG A 390 -17.22 8.42 -7.88
CA ARG A 390 -17.59 9.79 -8.25
C ARG A 390 -18.50 10.46 -7.22
N GLU A 391 -19.52 9.73 -6.77
CA GLU A 391 -20.47 10.11 -5.72
C GLU A 391 -19.77 10.23 -4.36
N PHE A 392 -18.98 9.22 -3.95
CA PHE A 392 -18.22 9.27 -2.70
C PHE A 392 -17.33 10.52 -2.62
N TYR A 393 -16.56 10.82 -3.67
CA TYR A 393 -15.68 12.00 -3.70
C TYR A 393 -16.43 13.34 -3.79
N HIS A 394 -17.64 13.33 -4.36
CA HIS A 394 -18.54 14.50 -4.35
C HIS A 394 -19.03 14.79 -2.93
N ASP A 395 -19.59 13.77 -2.26
CA ASP A 395 -20.22 13.91 -0.95
C ASP A 395 -19.18 14.18 0.14
N ALA A 396 -18.00 13.53 0.06
CA ALA A 396 -16.83 13.83 0.87
C ALA A 396 -16.15 15.20 0.53
N LYS A 397 -16.79 16.03 -0.31
CA LYS A 397 -16.41 17.40 -0.67
C LYS A 397 -14.99 17.56 -1.24
N TYR A 398 -14.43 16.53 -1.88
CA TYR A 398 -13.09 16.60 -2.49
C TYR A 398 -13.05 17.61 -3.65
N LYS A 399 -14.05 17.54 -4.55
CA LYS A 399 -14.17 18.43 -5.73
C LYS A 399 -14.24 19.91 -5.32
N LEU A 400 -15.20 20.26 -4.46
CA LEU A 400 -15.35 21.62 -3.92
C LEU A 400 -14.06 22.13 -3.27
N SER A 401 -13.40 21.29 -2.48
CA SER A 401 -12.15 21.66 -1.81
C SER A 401 -10.98 21.81 -2.80
N ASN A 402 -10.94 21.06 -3.91
CA ASN A 402 -9.94 21.23 -4.97
C ASN A 402 -10.17 22.56 -5.71
N ALA A 403 -11.41 22.91 -6.03
CA ALA A 403 -11.75 24.19 -6.66
C ALA A 403 -11.34 25.38 -5.79
N ARG A 404 -11.60 25.32 -4.47
CA ARG A 404 -11.14 26.35 -3.52
C ARG A 404 -9.62 26.47 -3.46
N VAL A 405 -8.90 25.35 -3.45
CA VAL A 405 -7.43 25.36 -3.49
C VAL A 405 -6.91 25.94 -4.80
N LYS A 406 -7.55 25.66 -5.95
CA LYS A 406 -7.21 26.27 -7.24
C LYS A 406 -7.34 27.81 -7.17
N GLY A 407 -8.47 28.31 -6.68
CA GLY A 407 -8.69 29.74 -6.49
C GLY A 407 -7.66 30.42 -5.59
N TRP A 408 -7.24 29.78 -4.49
CA TRP A 408 -6.18 30.31 -3.62
C TRP A 408 -4.81 30.39 -4.29
N TYR A 409 -4.50 29.50 -5.24
CA TYR A 409 -3.29 29.62 -6.04
C TYR A 409 -3.41 30.71 -7.09
N GLU A 410 -4.56 30.82 -7.76
CA GLU A 410 -4.84 31.86 -8.75
C GLU A 410 -4.77 33.27 -8.14
N GLN A 411 -5.14 33.41 -6.86
CA GLN A 411 -5.00 34.62 -6.04
C GLN A 411 -3.59 34.81 -5.43
N SER A 412 -2.57 34.05 -5.86
CA SER A 412 -1.21 34.15 -5.31
C SER A 412 -0.17 33.82 -6.40
N PRO A 413 0.04 34.73 -7.36
CA PRO A 413 0.89 34.50 -8.54
C PRO A 413 2.34 34.15 -8.17
N GLU A 414 2.94 34.85 -7.19
CA GLU A 414 4.30 34.59 -6.68
C GLU A 414 4.48 33.13 -6.20
N VAL A 415 3.48 32.59 -5.48
CA VAL A 415 3.48 31.19 -5.02
C VAL A 415 3.33 30.22 -6.20
N LEU A 416 2.50 30.56 -7.20
CA LEU A 416 2.35 29.77 -8.42
C LEU A 416 3.64 29.74 -9.24
N GLU A 417 4.28 30.88 -9.44
CA GLU A 417 5.54 31.02 -10.15
C GLU A 417 6.65 30.23 -9.46
N ALA A 418 6.82 30.42 -8.15
CA ALA A 418 7.77 29.67 -7.34
C ALA A 418 7.56 28.15 -7.44
N ILE A 419 6.31 27.66 -7.58
CA ILE A 419 6.00 26.24 -7.74
C ILE A 419 6.25 25.76 -9.18
N ARG A 420 5.93 26.56 -10.20
CA ARG A 420 6.14 26.23 -11.62
C ARG A 420 7.63 26.15 -11.96
N ASN A 421 8.40 27.11 -11.49
CA ASN A 421 9.83 27.25 -11.79
C ASN A 421 10.73 26.44 -10.84
N MET A 422 10.14 25.66 -9.91
CA MET A 422 10.84 24.86 -8.92
C MET A 422 11.69 23.74 -9.58
N PRO A 423 13.03 23.72 -9.44
CA PRO A 423 13.87 22.68 -10.01
C PRO A 423 13.53 21.26 -9.49
N THR A 424 13.91 20.23 -10.24
CA THR A 424 13.65 18.85 -9.83
C THR A 424 14.70 18.32 -8.84
N LYS A 425 14.26 17.96 -7.63
CA LYS A 425 15.05 17.22 -6.63
C LYS A 425 15.09 15.69 -6.84
N LYS A 426 14.78 15.23 -8.05
CA LYS A 426 14.76 13.81 -8.44
C LYS A 426 15.94 13.55 -9.37
N THR A 427 17.14 13.65 -8.82
CA THR A 427 18.39 13.65 -9.57
C THR A 427 19.44 12.78 -8.87
N SER A 428 20.40 12.31 -9.65
CA SER A 428 21.59 11.55 -9.28
C SER A 428 22.87 12.39 -9.30
N GLU A 429 22.75 13.71 -9.33
CA GLU A 429 23.86 14.66 -9.27
C GLU A 429 23.67 15.64 -8.11
N SER A 430 24.64 15.70 -7.20
CA SER A 430 24.61 16.58 -6.03
C SER A 430 24.55 18.05 -6.40
N ALA A 431 25.27 18.48 -7.45
CA ALA A 431 25.18 19.84 -8.00
C ALA A 431 23.74 20.24 -8.39
N LYS A 432 23.01 19.37 -9.12
CA LYS A 432 21.59 19.62 -9.47
C LYS A 432 20.69 19.70 -8.24
N LEU A 433 20.98 18.92 -7.19
CA LEU A 433 20.25 19.00 -5.92
C LEU A 433 20.59 20.29 -5.14
N LEU A 434 21.82 20.81 -5.24
CA LEU A 434 22.21 22.10 -4.65
C LEU A 434 21.55 23.27 -5.38
N ASN A 435 21.45 23.24 -6.71
CA ASN A 435 20.68 24.24 -7.48
C ASN A 435 19.21 24.27 -7.03
N TYR A 436 18.62 23.11 -6.73
CA TYR A 436 17.29 23.03 -6.10
C TYR A 436 17.26 23.67 -4.70
N VAL A 437 18.28 23.44 -3.87
CA VAL A 437 18.39 24.04 -2.52
C VAL A 437 18.46 25.57 -2.62
N GLN A 438 19.35 26.10 -3.44
CA GLN A 438 19.54 27.54 -3.67
C GLN A 438 18.27 28.22 -4.19
N PHE A 439 17.52 27.58 -5.10
CA PHE A 439 16.23 28.11 -5.56
C PHE A 439 15.14 28.07 -4.47
N MET A 440 15.10 26.97 -3.70
CA MET A 440 14.00 26.68 -2.77
C MET A 440 14.12 27.40 -1.44
N LEU A 441 15.32 27.53 -0.87
CA LEU A 441 15.53 28.11 0.46
C LEU A 441 15.03 29.56 0.60
N PRO A 442 15.34 30.51 -0.31
CA PRO A 442 14.79 31.88 -0.24
C PRO A 442 13.25 31.90 -0.20
N ARG A 443 12.62 30.94 -0.88
CA ARG A 443 11.16 30.85 -1.06
C ARG A 443 10.47 29.98 -0.01
N LEU A 444 11.21 29.24 0.82
CA LEU A 444 10.66 28.24 1.76
C LEU A 444 9.69 28.86 2.77
N GLU A 445 10.02 30.06 3.26
CA GLU A 445 9.25 30.78 4.28
C GLU A 445 7.87 31.20 3.75
N MET A 446 7.82 31.81 2.57
CA MET A 446 6.57 32.12 1.84
C MET A 446 5.78 30.84 1.57
N LEU A 447 6.43 29.82 0.98
CA LEU A 447 5.76 28.59 0.56
C LEU A 447 5.15 27.83 1.74
N LEU A 448 5.86 27.71 2.87
CA LEU A 448 5.30 27.15 4.10
C LEU A 448 4.16 28.02 4.63
N SER A 449 4.36 29.33 4.77
CA SER A 449 3.34 30.24 5.32
C SER A 449 2.02 30.18 4.53
N PHE A 450 2.08 30.17 3.20
CA PHE A 450 0.91 29.98 2.33
C PHE A 450 0.20 28.65 2.59
N HIS A 451 0.91 27.52 2.57
CA HIS A 451 0.33 26.19 2.74
C HIS A 451 -0.10 25.87 4.17
N MET A 452 0.45 26.60 5.16
CA MET A 452 0.09 26.51 6.56
C MET A 452 -1.10 27.41 6.93
N ARG A 453 -1.61 28.28 6.04
CA ARG A 453 -2.87 29.02 6.26
C ARG A 453 -3.99 28.07 6.75
N LYS A 454 -4.75 28.48 7.77
CA LYS A 454 -5.79 27.64 8.43
C LYS A 454 -6.81 27.07 7.43
N GLY A 455 -7.04 27.72 6.29
CA GLY A 455 -7.90 27.25 5.19
C GLY A 455 -7.54 25.86 4.65
N PHE A 456 -6.26 25.60 4.31
CA PHE A 456 -5.82 24.29 3.79
C PHE A 456 -6.12 23.16 4.78
N ARG A 457 -5.81 23.40 6.05
CA ARG A 457 -6.01 22.47 7.16
C ARG A 457 -7.50 22.26 7.45
N ALA A 458 -8.30 23.32 7.36
CA ALA A 458 -9.76 23.24 7.47
C ALA A 458 -10.40 22.42 6.33
N LEU A 459 -9.94 22.55 5.08
CA LEU A 459 -10.42 21.71 3.97
C LEU A 459 -10.03 20.24 4.14
N LYS A 460 -8.80 19.97 4.60
CA LYS A 460 -8.31 18.61 4.93
C LYS A 460 -9.16 17.97 6.04
N PHE A 461 -9.54 18.72 7.07
CA PHE A 461 -10.43 18.24 8.12
C PHE A 461 -11.89 18.11 7.66
N LYS A 462 -12.42 19.05 6.87
CA LYS A 462 -13.77 18.97 6.26
C LYS A 462 -13.92 17.72 5.40
N ARG A 463 -12.93 17.42 4.53
CA ARG A 463 -12.89 16.16 3.76
C ARG A 463 -12.95 14.92 4.64
N TYR A 464 -12.24 14.92 5.77
CA TYR A 464 -12.30 13.82 6.73
C TYR A 464 -13.71 13.67 7.32
N ILE A 465 -14.32 14.74 7.83
CA ILE A 465 -15.67 14.71 8.42
C ILE A 465 -16.70 14.20 7.41
N PHE A 466 -16.73 14.78 6.20
CA PHE A 466 -17.72 14.41 5.19
C PHE A 466 -17.49 12.99 4.64
N ALA A 467 -16.24 12.53 4.55
CA ALA A 467 -15.95 11.12 4.22
C ALA A 467 -16.46 10.16 5.32
N GLN A 468 -16.36 10.52 6.61
CA GLN A 468 -16.94 9.71 7.69
C GLN A 468 -18.47 9.73 7.65
N LYS A 469 -19.10 10.91 7.45
CA LYS A 469 -20.56 11.02 7.28
C LYS A 469 -21.07 10.15 6.11
N LYS A 470 -20.39 10.16 4.96
CA LYS A 470 -20.78 9.32 3.80
C LYS A 470 -20.60 7.83 4.10
N LEU A 471 -19.51 7.41 4.72
CA LEU A 471 -19.33 5.99 5.12
C LEU A 471 -20.41 5.53 6.11
N HIS A 472 -20.74 6.34 7.12
CA HIS A 472 -21.78 6.03 8.08
C HIS A 472 -23.18 5.94 7.44
N ALA A 473 -23.50 6.86 6.52
CA ALA A 473 -24.75 6.82 5.76
C ALA A 473 -24.84 5.57 4.85
N LEU A 474 -23.73 5.16 4.24
CA LEU A 474 -23.67 3.91 3.47
C LEU A 474 -23.87 2.68 4.36
N CYS A 475 -23.25 2.63 5.54
CA CYS A 475 -23.45 1.53 6.48
C CYS A 475 -24.92 1.44 6.94
N LYS A 476 -25.53 2.57 7.33
CA LYS A 476 -26.97 2.65 7.67
C LYS A 476 -27.89 2.22 6.51
N SER A 477 -27.52 2.53 5.27
CA SER A 477 -28.29 2.11 4.09
C SER A 477 -28.18 0.61 3.82
N ILE A 478 -27.04 0.00 4.15
CA ILE A 478 -26.80 -1.44 4.00
C ILE A 478 -27.53 -2.22 5.09
N THR A 479 -27.46 -1.77 6.35
CA THR A 479 -28.15 -2.40 7.48
C THR A 479 -29.59 -1.91 7.67
N ARG A 480 -30.25 -1.42 6.61
CA ARG A 480 -31.55 -0.74 6.73
C ARG A 480 -32.68 -1.68 7.15
N ARG A 481 -32.63 -2.94 6.70
CA ARG A 481 -33.71 -3.93 6.87
C ARG A 481 -33.64 -4.63 8.22
N VAL A 482 -32.58 -5.42 8.42
CA VAL A 482 -32.42 -6.32 9.57
C VAL A 482 -31.36 -5.84 10.58
N GLY A 483 -30.86 -4.61 10.42
CA GLY A 483 -29.91 -4.01 11.37
C GLY A 483 -28.62 -4.82 11.54
N THR A 484 -28.36 -5.27 12.77
CA THR A 484 -27.15 -6.04 13.11
C THR A 484 -27.16 -7.46 12.55
N LYS A 485 -28.33 -8.02 12.17
CA LYS A 485 -28.45 -9.33 11.50
C LYS A 485 -28.02 -9.31 10.03
N THR A 486 -27.59 -8.18 9.48
CA THR A 486 -26.97 -8.15 8.15
C THR A 486 -25.60 -8.83 8.19
N VAL A 487 -25.29 -9.69 7.23
CA VAL A 487 -23.97 -10.32 7.07
C VAL A 487 -23.39 -9.97 5.72
N VAL A 488 -22.23 -9.32 5.73
CA VAL A 488 -21.54 -8.88 4.51
C VAL A 488 -20.31 -9.75 4.25
N GLY A 489 -20.38 -10.56 3.19
CA GLY A 489 -19.23 -11.17 2.55
C GLY A 489 -18.47 -10.11 1.78
N PHE A 490 -17.32 -9.69 2.31
CA PHE A 490 -16.54 -8.59 1.77
C PHE A 490 -15.37 -9.16 0.96
N GLY A 491 -15.37 -8.93 -0.36
CA GLY A 491 -14.28 -9.33 -1.25
C GLY A 491 -12.95 -8.78 -0.76
N ASP A 492 -11.95 -9.64 -0.56
CA ASP A 492 -10.70 -9.29 0.12
C ASP A 492 -9.71 -8.47 -0.74
N TRP A 493 -10.19 -7.91 -1.86
CA TRP A 493 -9.40 -7.27 -2.91
C TRP A 493 -8.27 -6.40 -2.37
N SER A 494 -7.05 -6.90 -2.49
CA SER A 494 -5.88 -6.12 -2.11
C SER A 494 -5.57 -5.11 -3.21
N ASN A 495 -6.07 -3.88 -3.04
CA ASN A 495 -5.87 -2.74 -3.94
C ASN A 495 -4.41 -2.23 -3.92
N LYS A 496 -3.50 -3.09 -4.37
CA LYS A 496 -2.03 -2.93 -4.38
C LYS A 496 -1.50 -2.27 -5.65
N ASP A 497 -2.36 -1.64 -6.48
CA ASP A 497 -1.93 -0.80 -7.61
C ASP A 497 -1.35 0.56 -7.12
N SER A 498 -0.23 0.41 -6.43
CA SER A 498 0.85 1.37 -6.18
C SER A 498 1.71 1.62 -7.44
N GLY A 499 1.43 0.90 -8.54
CA GLY A 499 2.12 1.04 -9.81
C GLY A 499 1.60 2.18 -10.68
N GLY A 500 0.37 2.66 -10.43
CA GLY A 500 -0.30 3.62 -11.30
C GLY A 500 -0.65 3.02 -12.66
N VAL A 501 -0.90 1.71 -12.71
CA VAL A 501 -1.28 0.98 -13.93
C VAL A 501 -2.68 1.41 -14.35
N ASN A 502 -3.61 1.48 -13.39
CA ASN A 502 -4.95 2.03 -13.62
C ASN A 502 -4.95 3.54 -13.32
N ARG A 503 -4.49 4.32 -14.30
CA ARG A 503 -4.42 5.80 -14.23
C ARG A 503 -5.84 6.42 -14.14
N GLY A 504 -5.94 7.60 -13.54
CA GLY A 504 -7.14 8.45 -13.61
C GLY A 504 -8.30 8.15 -12.64
N SER A 505 -8.31 7.02 -11.93
CA SER A 505 -9.30 6.73 -10.89
C SER A 505 -8.64 6.55 -9.52
N PRO A 506 -8.72 7.54 -8.61
CA PRO A 506 -8.15 7.41 -7.27
C PRO A 506 -8.90 6.32 -6.49
N SER A 507 -8.15 5.55 -5.70
CA SER A 507 -8.71 4.43 -4.95
C SER A 507 -9.66 4.89 -3.85
N GLY A 508 -10.86 4.33 -3.84
CA GLY A 508 -11.82 4.53 -2.76
C GLY A 508 -11.33 3.95 -1.42
N PRO A 509 -11.89 4.40 -0.28
CA PRO A 509 -11.41 4.00 1.05
C PRO A 509 -11.93 2.63 1.49
N VAL A 510 -11.70 1.58 0.69
CA VAL A 510 -12.19 0.19 0.90
C VAL A 510 -11.92 -0.32 2.32
N LYS A 511 -10.66 -0.32 2.79
CA LYS A 511 -10.29 -0.71 4.17
C LYS A 511 -10.76 0.27 5.28
N ARG A 512 -11.51 1.33 4.95
CA ARG A 512 -12.27 2.12 5.93
C ARG A 512 -13.76 1.75 5.91
N LEU A 513 -14.32 1.48 4.73
CA LEU A 513 -15.69 0.96 4.60
C LEU A 513 -15.85 -0.37 5.36
N GLU A 514 -14.96 -1.34 5.12
CA GLU A 514 -14.92 -2.63 5.84
C GLU A 514 -14.90 -2.48 7.37
N ARG A 515 -14.06 -1.58 7.88
CA ARG A 515 -13.94 -1.29 9.32
C ARG A 515 -15.08 -0.45 9.89
N GLU A 516 -15.83 0.27 9.05
CA GLU A 516 -17.02 0.99 9.48
C GLU A 516 -18.21 0.04 9.52
N LEU A 517 -18.39 -0.78 8.47
CA LEU A 517 -19.37 -1.86 8.40
C LEU A 517 -19.26 -2.81 9.60
N GLY A 518 -18.04 -3.20 9.98
CA GLY A 518 -17.80 -4.06 11.16
C GLY A 518 -18.20 -3.45 12.52
N LYS A 519 -18.71 -2.21 12.57
CA LYS A 519 -19.37 -1.62 13.76
C LYS A 519 -20.90 -1.70 13.71
N HIS A 520 -21.45 -1.94 12.53
CA HIS A 520 -22.88 -1.93 12.23
C HIS A 520 -23.42 -3.34 11.99
N CYS A 521 -22.61 -4.24 11.44
CA CYS A 521 -23.01 -5.58 11.01
C CYS A 521 -21.83 -6.55 11.01
N ARG A 522 -22.13 -7.84 10.82
CA ARG A 522 -21.13 -8.91 10.71
C ARG A 522 -20.44 -8.84 9.34
N VAL A 523 -19.11 -8.68 9.33
CA VAL A 523 -18.31 -8.62 8.10
C VAL A 523 -17.37 -9.82 8.03
N VAL A 524 -17.49 -10.61 6.96
CA VAL A 524 -16.66 -11.80 6.71
C VAL A 524 -15.78 -11.52 5.48
N SER A 525 -14.46 -11.65 5.63
CA SER A 525 -13.53 -11.50 4.51
C SER A 525 -13.62 -12.73 3.60
N VAL A 526 -13.88 -12.53 2.31
CA VAL A 526 -14.04 -13.58 1.29
C VAL A 526 -12.98 -13.41 0.21
N ASP A 527 -12.22 -14.47 -0.09
CA ASP A 527 -11.20 -14.47 -1.15
C ASP A 527 -11.82 -14.19 -2.53
N GLU A 528 -11.35 -13.15 -3.22
CA GLU A 528 -11.87 -12.72 -4.53
C GLU A 528 -11.36 -13.56 -5.73
N PHE A 529 -10.55 -14.60 -5.53
CA PHE A 529 -9.90 -15.32 -6.63
C PHE A 529 -10.90 -15.83 -7.68
N ARG A 530 -10.76 -15.29 -8.91
CA ARG A 530 -11.60 -15.54 -10.11
C ARG A 530 -13.08 -15.10 -10.02
N THR A 531 -13.55 -14.42 -8.97
CA THR A 531 -14.98 -14.01 -8.83
C THR A 531 -15.49 -13.16 -10.00
N SER A 532 -14.65 -12.27 -10.54
CA SER A 532 -14.95 -11.42 -11.70
C SER A 532 -14.61 -12.05 -13.07
N LYS A 533 -14.31 -13.36 -13.12
CA LYS A 533 -13.95 -14.13 -14.32
C LYS A 533 -14.86 -15.33 -14.60
N LEU A 534 -15.54 -15.88 -13.61
CA LEU A 534 -16.47 -16.99 -13.76
C LEU A 534 -17.90 -16.47 -13.73
N HIS A 535 -18.79 -17.00 -14.56
CA HIS A 535 -20.21 -16.63 -14.54
C HIS A 535 -20.85 -17.03 -13.20
N PHE A 536 -21.66 -16.15 -12.59
CA PHE A 536 -22.17 -16.36 -11.24
C PHE A 536 -23.08 -17.60 -11.10
N ASP A 537 -23.73 -18.01 -12.18
CA ASP A 537 -24.62 -19.17 -12.24
C ASP A 537 -23.84 -20.41 -12.72
N CYS A 538 -23.77 -20.66 -14.04
CA CYS A 538 -23.07 -21.81 -14.64
C CYS A 538 -21.54 -21.96 -14.40
N LYS A 539 -20.89 -21.05 -13.66
CA LYS A 539 -19.46 -21.05 -13.32
C LYS A 539 -18.45 -21.10 -14.49
N MET A 540 -18.90 -21.06 -15.74
CA MET A 540 -18.03 -21.04 -16.91
C MET A 540 -17.23 -19.74 -17.04
N ALA A 541 -16.09 -19.82 -17.74
CA ALA A 541 -15.22 -18.68 -17.98
C ALA A 541 -15.92 -17.60 -18.83
N LEU A 542 -15.84 -16.36 -18.35
CA LEU A 542 -16.42 -15.19 -19.02
C LEU A 542 -15.44 -14.52 -19.98
N HIS A 543 -15.94 -14.15 -21.15
CA HIS A 543 -15.18 -13.49 -22.20
C HIS A 543 -15.44 -11.97 -22.18
N ASN A 544 -14.46 -11.20 -22.63
CA ASN A 544 -14.58 -9.73 -22.70
C ASN A 544 -15.31 -9.35 -23.98
N GLN A 545 -16.21 -8.37 -23.90
CA GLN A 545 -16.79 -7.73 -25.07
C GLN A 545 -15.91 -6.57 -25.56
N PHE A 546 -16.12 -6.17 -26.80
CA PHE A 546 -15.44 -5.08 -27.47
C PHE A 546 -16.47 -4.15 -28.11
N SER A 547 -16.19 -2.86 -28.11
CA SER A 547 -17.02 -1.81 -28.70
C SER A 547 -16.15 -0.88 -29.51
N GLU A 548 -16.59 -0.50 -30.69
CA GLU A 548 -15.93 0.55 -31.45
C GLU A 548 -16.07 1.91 -30.74
N LYS A 549 -14.99 2.69 -30.76
CA LYS A 549 -14.99 4.08 -30.26
C LYS A 549 -14.23 4.97 -31.22
N ARG A 550 -14.89 6.04 -31.66
CA ARG A 550 -14.22 7.18 -32.27
C ARG A 550 -13.38 7.89 -31.21
N CYS A 551 -12.08 7.96 -31.44
CA CYS A 551 -11.13 8.64 -30.58
C CYS A 551 -11.03 10.14 -30.93
N LYS A 552 -10.30 10.91 -30.12
CA LYS A 552 -10.17 12.38 -30.31
C LYS A 552 -9.44 12.78 -31.60
N ASP A 553 -8.67 11.86 -32.15
CA ASP A 553 -7.97 11.91 -33.43
C ASP A 553 -8.85 11.51 -34.63
N GLY A 554 -10.17 11.38 -34.44
CA GLY A 554 -11.12 10.97 -35.48
C GLY A 554 -11.13 9.47 -35.79
N ALA A 555 -10.04 8.75 -35.50
CA ALA A 555 -9.90 7.32 -35.76
C ALA A 555 -10.89 6.47 -34.94
N VAL A 556 -11.53 5.51 -35.59
CA VAL A 556 -12.34 4.47 -34.92
C VAL A 556 -11.41 3.35 -34.44
N LYS A 557 -11.50 2.98 -33.17
CA LYS A 557 -10.69 1.92 -32.56
C LYS A 557 -11.59 0.96 -31.78
N THR A 558 -11.37 -0.34 -31.96
CA THR A 558 -12.09 -1.39 -31.23
C THR A 558 -11.54 -1.50 -29.81
N VAL A 559 -12.34 -1.05 -28.82
CA VAL A 559 -11.92 -0.95 -27.42
C VAL A 559 -12.65 -1.98 -26.56
N LYS A 560 -11.88 -2.67 -25.72
CA LYS A 560 -12.40 -3.63 -24.72
C LYS A 560 -13.38 -2.97 -23.73
N VAL A 561 -14.58 -3.53 -23.60
CA VAL A 561 -15.60 -3.09 -22.63
C VAL A 561 -15.31 -3.74 -21.28
N HIS A 562 -14.67 -3.01 -20.36
CA HIS A 562 -14.21 -3.58 -19.08
C HIS A 562 -15.30 -3.85 -18.04
N SER A 563 -16.49 -3.26 -18.18
CA SER A 563 -17.63 -3.37 -17.25
C SER A 563 -18.59 -4.51 -17.56
N VAL A 564 -18.44 -5.14 -18.72
CA VAL A 564 -19.42 -6.09 -19.28
C VAL A 564 -18.67 -7.32 -19.79
N LEU A 565 -19.24 -8.49 -19.51
CA LEU A 565 -18.68 -9.78 -19.86
C LEU A 565 -19.74 -10.67 -20.49
N HIS A 566 -19.32 -11.57 -21.37
CA HIS A 566 -20.19 -12.47 -22.12
C HIS A 566 -19.95 -13.93 -21.71
N CYS A 567 -21.03 -14.65 -21.41
CA CYS A 567 -21.01 -16.08 -21.19
C CYS A 567 -21.23 -16.80 -22.52
N ARG A 568 -20.32 -17.70 -22.92
CA ARG A 568 -20.44 -18.52 -24.14
C ARG A 568 -21.20 -19.84 -23.93
N ASN A 569 -21.67 -20.11 -22.71
CA ASN A 569 -22.39 -21.35 -22.40
C ASN A 569 -23.77 -21.35 -23.07
N SER A 570 -24.09 -22.40 -23.83
CA SER A 570 -25.37 -22.54 -24.54
C SER A 570 -26.56 -22.47 -23.60
N GLY A 571 -26.50 -23.16 -22.45
CA GLY A 571 -27.52 -23.13 -21.40
C GLY A 571 -27.66 -21.78 -20.65
N CYS A 572 -26.87 -20.75 -21.02
CA CYS A 572 -27.05 -19.38 -20.56
C CYS A 572 -27.43 -18.41 -21.69
N ASN A 573 -27.85 -18.91 -22.86
CA ASN A 573 -28.33 -18.14 -24.01
C ASN A 573 -27.43 -16.95 -24.41
N GLY A 574 -26.10 -17.11 -24.31
CA GLY A 574 -25.15 -16.03 -24.63
C GLY A 574 -25.20 -14.83 -23.66
N MET A 575 -25.74 -14.99 -22.44
CA MET A 575 -26.07 -13.87 -21.57
C MET A 575 -24.85 -12.95 -21.30
N THR A 576 -25.14 -11.66 -21.40
CA THR A 576 -24.20 -10.57 -21.16
C THR A 576 -24.40 -10.02 -19.75
N VAL A 577 -23.38 -10.11 -18.90
CA VAL A 577 -23.45 -9.74 -17.48
C VAL A 577 -22.60 -8.52 -17.14
N ASN A 578 -23.08 -7.69 -16.21
CA ASN A 578 -22.26 -6.68 -15.57
C ASN A 578 -21.21 -7.37 -14.69
N ARG A 579 -19.94 -7.00 -14.88
CA ARG A 579 -18.78 -7.66 -14.26
C ARG A 579 -18.77 -7.57 -12.73
N ASP A 580 -19.12 -6.41 -12.20
CA ASP A 580 -19.01 -6.09 -10.77
C ASP A 580 -20.21 -6.72 -10.02
N VAL A 581 -21.39 -6.76 -10.65
CA VAL A 581 -22.57 -7.52 -10.16
C VAL A 581 -22.31 -9.03 -10.17
N ASN A 582 -21.65 -9.55 -11.21
CA ASN A 582 -21.26 -10.96 -11.29
C ASN A 582 -20.25 -11.34 -10.20
N ALA A 583 -19.27 -10.47 -9.93
CA ALA A 583 -18.31 -10.66 -8.84
C ALA A 583 -19.00 -10.66 -7.48
N ALA A 584 -19.90 -9.69 -7.21
CA ALA A 584 -20.68 -9.62 -5.98
C ALA A 584 -21.54 -10.89 -5.74
N ARG A 585 -22.20 -11.41 -6.77
CA ARG A 585 -22.95 -12.69 -6.69
C ARG A 585 -22.06 -13.91 -6.40
N ASN A 586 -20.87 -13.97 -6.99
CA ASN A 586 -19.89 -15.03 -6.66
C ASN A 586 -19.36 -14.90 -5.22
N ILE A 587 -19.16 -13.67 -4.72
CA ILE A 587 -18.76 -13.41 -3.32
C ILE A 587 -19.87 -13.84 -2.35
N LEU A 588 -21.15 -13.60 -2.67
CA LEU A 588 -22.30 -14.08 -1.90
C LEU A 588 -22.37 -15.62 -1.86
N ALA A 589 -22.15 -16.29 -3.00
CA ALA A 589 -22.11 -17.76 -3.05
C ALA A 589 -20.94 -18.32 -2.22
N LEU A 590 -19.77 -17.70 -2.26
CA LEU A 590 -18.61 -18.07 -1.44
C LEU A 590 -18.83 -17.83 0.05
N LEU A 591 -19.53 -16.75 0.42
CA LEU A 591 -19.93 -16.47 1.80
C LEU A 591 -20.77 -17.62 2.37
N LYS A 592 -21.79 -18.08 1.64
CA LYS A 592 -22.66 -19.19 2.07
C LYS A 592 -21.86 -20.46 2.39
N VAL A 593 -21.03 -20.91 1.45
CA VAL A 593 -20.12 -22.05 1.65
C VAL A 593 -19.25 -21.87 2.90
N GLN A 594 -18.73 -20.66 3.14
CA GLN A 594 -17.89 -20.38 4.32
C GLN A 594 -18.68 -20.33 5.64
N LEU A 595 -19.97 -19.94 5.63
CA LEU A 595 -20.86 -19.96 6.79
C LEU A 595 -21.32 -21.39 7.14
N GLU A 596 -21.49 -22.24 6.12
CA GLU A 596 -21.79 -23.67 6.24
C GLU A 596 -20.56 -24.51 6.68
N GLY A 597 -19.39 -23.87 6.86
CA GLY A 597 -18.14 -24.54 7.25
C GLY A 597 -17.43 -25.27 6.10
N GLY A 598 -17.93 -25.13 4.87
CA GLY A 598 -17.34 -25.70 3.66
C GLY A 598 -16.02 -25.05 3.26
N VAL A 599 -15.22 -25.79 2.50
CA VAL A 599 -13.96 -25.32 1.90
C VAL A 599 -14.25 -24.61 0.59
N ARG A 600 -13.50 -23.55 0.25
CA ARG A 600 -13.57 -22.91 -1.07
C ARG A 600 -13.34 -23.96 -2.17
N PRO A 601 -14.25 -24.16 -3.13
CA PRO A 601 -14.03 -25.10 -4.22
C PRO A 601 -12.82 -24.68 -5.07
N ALA A 602 -11.91 -25.63 -5.33
CA ALA A 602 -10.63 -25.35 -5.97
C ALA A 602 -10.75 -24.93 -7.44
N ASP A 603 -11.73 -25.48 -8.16
CA ASP A 603 -11.93 -25.23 -9.60
C ASP A 603 -13.41 -25.17 -10.02
N PRO A 604 -13.71 -24.62 -11.23
CA PRO A 604 -15.08 -24.44 -11.72
C PRO A 604 -15.91 -25.72 -11.78
N VAL A 605 -15.26 -26.86 -12.07
CA VAL A 605 -15.91 -28.18 -12.20
C VAL A 605 -16.46 -28.67 -10.85
N CYS A 606 -15.72 -28.40 -9.76
CA CYS A 606 -16.10 -28.84 -8.41
C CYS A 606 -17.35 -28.11 -7.89
N TRP A 607 -17.61 -26.87 -8.34
CA TRP A 607 -18.82 -26.13 -7.99
C TRP A 607 -20.10 -26.81 -8.48
N VAL A 608 -20.09 -27.35 -9.71
CA VAL A 608 -21.29 -27.94 -10.34
C VAL A 608 -21.81 -29.13 -9.53
N LEU A 609 -20.90 -29.98 -9.04
CA LEU A 609 -21.23 -31.12 -8.19
C LEU A 609 -21.87 -30.71 -6.85
N THR A 610 -21.31 -29.69 -6.19
CA THR A 610 -21.90 -29.16 -4.94
C THR A 610 -23.26 -28.48 -5.15
N SER A 611 -23.45 -27.77 -6.26
CA SER A 611 -24.74 -27.11 -6.57
C SER A 611 -25.83 -28.09 -7.02
N ALA A 612 -25.46 -29.20 -7.66
CA ALA A 612 -26.38 -30.29 -7.99
C ALA A 612 -26.92 -30.97 -6.71
N ALA A 613 -26.03 -31.27 -5.76
CA ALA A 613 -26.42 -31.80 -4.44
C ALA A 613 -27.38 -30.86 -3.70
N TRP A 614 -27.12 -29.54 -3.72
CA TRP A 614 -27.99 -28.53 -3.09
C TRP A 614 -29.40 -28.47 -3.71
N ARG A 615 -29.52 -28.58 -5.05
CA ARG A 615 -30.84 -28.65 -5.72
C ARG A 615 -31.58 -29.96 -5.41
N TYR A 616 -30.86 -31.07 -5.27
CA TYR A 616 -31.47 -32.35 -4.86
C TYR A 616 -31.96 -32.32 -3.40
N SER A 617 -31.17 -31.83 -2.44
CA SER A 617 -31.54 -31.84 -1.03
C SER A 617 -32.79 -31.01 -0.69
N PHE A 618 -33.04 -29.92 -1.41
CA PHE A 618 -34.28 -29.13 -1.27
C PHE A 618 -35.50 -29.81 -1.90
N SER A 619 -35.32 -30.66 -2.92
CA SER A 619 -36.42 -31.38 -3.57
C SER A 619 -36.91 -32.61 -2.78
N VAL A 620 -36.10 -33.12 -1.84
CA VAL A 620 -36.44 -34.31 -1.04
C VAL A 620 -37.27 -33.95 0.22
N HIS A 621 -37.29 -32.67 0.63
CA HIS A 621 -38.09 -32.21 1.77
C HIS A 621 -39.55 -31.85 1.43
N SER A 622 -39.98 -31.99 0.17
CA SER A 622 -41.29 -31.52 -0.29
C SER A 622 -42.13 -32.53 -1.08
N ASN A 623 -41.69 -33.79 -1.23
CA ASN A 623 -42.51 -34.82 -1.89
C ASN A 623 -42.30 -36.24 -1.34
N SER A 624 -43.42 -36.97 -1.31
CA SER A 624 -43.58 -38.30 -0.72
C SER A 624 -42.78 -39.40 -1.44
N LEU A 625 -42.39 -40.41 -0.66
CA LEU A 625 -41.83 -41.71 -1.05
C LEU A 625 -42.14 -42.18 -2.49
N LYS A 626 -41.14 -42.14 -3.38
CA LYS A 626 -40.92 -43.15 -4.44
C LYS A 626 -39.43 -43.43 -4.59
N VAL A 627 -39.05 -44.70 -4.48
CA VAL A 627 -37.68 -45.19 -4.68
C VAL A 627 -37.41 -45.29 -6.18
N CYS A 628 -36.38 -44.59 -6.67
CA CYS A 628 -35.86 -44.76 -8.03
C CYS A 628 -34.37 -45.13 -7.95
N HIS A 629 -33.99 -46.22 -8.63
CA HIS A 629 -32.65 -46.80 -8.53
C HIS A 629 -31.55 -45.86 -9.07
N LEU A 630 -30.41 -45.81 -8.36
CA LEU A 630 -29.24 -45.03 -8.76
C LEU A 630 -28.40 -45.80 -9.79
N HIS A 631 -28.04 -45.17 -10.91
CA HIS A 631 -27.27 -45.79 -11.99
C HIS A 631 -25.79 -46.03 -11.56
N PRO A 632 -25.15 -47.17 -11.89
CA PRO A 632 -23.89 -47.60 -11.24
C PRO A 632 -22.69 -46.65 -11.37
N VAL A 633 -22.69 -45.78 -12.38
CA VAL A 633 -21.58 -44.86 -12.70
C VAL A 633 -21.35 -43.79 -11.63
N ILE A 634 -22.39 -43.43 -10.84
CA ILE A 634 -22.28 -42.41 -9.79
C ILE A 634 -21.63 -42.98 -8.51
N ALA A 635 -21.86 -44.26 -8.20
CA ALA A 635 -21.32 -44.91 -7.01
C ALA A 635 -19.77 -45.00 -7.04
N ALA A 636 -19.20 -45.28 -8.22
CA ALA A 636 -17.75 -45.42 -8.40
C ALA A 636 -16.96 -44.13 -8.09
N SER A 637 -17.56 -42.95 -8.27
CA SER A 637 -16.91 -41.66 -7.99
C SER A 637 -16.98 -41.23 -6.52
N LEU A 638 -17.93 -41.76 -5.75
CA LEU A 638 -18.04 -41.50 -4.30
C LEU A 638 -17.12 -42.41 -3.47
N ALA A 639 -16.87 -43.64 -3.93
CA ALA A 639 -16.00 -44.61 -3.23
C ALA A 639 -14.50 -44.23 -3.24
N LEU A 640 -14.04 -43.42 -4.20
CA LEU A 640 -12.64 -43.01 -4.32
C LEU A 640 -12.25 -41.81 -3.43
N CYS A 641 -13.19 -41.23 -2.67
CA CYS A 641 -12.95 -40.07 -1.80
C CYS A 641 -13.00 -40.40 -0.28
N THR A 642 -13.24 -41.64 0.12
CA THR A 642 -13.53 -42.03 1.51
C THR A 642 -12.57 -43.06 2.12
N SER A 643 -11.39 -43.26 1.55
CA SER A 643 -10.39 -44.25 1.98
C SER A 643 -9.02 -43.64 2.34
N SER A 644 -8.97 -42.82 3.40
CA SER A 644 -7.69 -42.48 4.08
C SER A 644 -7.84 -42.32 5.60
N ASN A 645 -8.38 -43.33 6.27
CA ASN A 645 -8.32 -43.45 7.73
C ASN A 645 -6.98 -44.03 8.18
N LEU A 646 -6.17 -43.24 8.88
CA LEU A 646 -5.07 -43.72 9.73
C LEU A 646 -5.21 -43.12 11.14
N PRO A 647 -4.88 -43.88 12.20
CA PRO A 647 -5.45 -43.65 13.53
C PRO A 647 -4.77 -42.52 14.34
N LYS A 648 -5.58 -41.89 15.19
CA LYS A 648 -5.14 -40.94 16.22
C LYS A 648 -4.23 -41.65 17.24
N LYS A 649 -3.03 -41.14 17.49
CA LYS A 649 -2.28 -41.43 18.73
C LYS A 649 -2.35 -40.25 19.70
N THR A 650 -2.54 -40.59 20.96
CA THR A 650 -2.68 -39.69 22.10
C THR A 650 -1.37 -38.97 22.43
N GLY A 651 -1.46 -37.78 23.01
CA GLY A 651 -0.29 -36.98 23.36
C GLY A 651 0.46 -37.48 24.59
N ARG A 652 1.79 -37.39 24.56
CA ARG A 652 2.64 -37.20 25.75
C ARG A 652 3.73 -36.18 25.45
N ILE A 653 4.02 -35.37 26.47
CA ILE A 653 5.08 -34.36 26.49
C ILE A 653 6.40 -35.07 26.82
N LEU A 654 7.43 -34.93 25.99
CA LEU A 654 8.84 -35.15 26.38
C LEU A 654 9.78 -34.17 25.64
N PRO A 655 10.97 -33.86 26.19
CA PRO A 655 11.73 -32.64 25.87
C PRO A 655 12.74 -32.78 24.73
N ARG A 656 13.37 -31.65 24.39
CA ARG A 656 14.49 -31.56 23.42
C ARG A 656 15.70 -32.39 23.87
N PRO A 657 16.39 -33.11 22.97
CA PRO A 657 17.76 -33.56 23.21
C PRO A 657 18.77 -32.42 22.99
N ALA A 658 19.84 -32.44 23.78
CA ALA A 658 20.98 -31.54 23.68
C ALA A 658 22.12 -32.14 22.83
N LYS A 659 23.18 -31.36 22.61
CA LYS A 659 24.39 -31.75 21.85
C LYS A 659 25.24 -32.78 22.59
N VAL A 660 25.76 -33.79 21.86
CA VAL A 660 27.13 -34.36 21.96
C VAL A 660 27.44 -34.86 20.52
N CYS A 661 28.40 -34.35 19.74
CA CYS A 661 29.88 -34.36 19.79
C CYS A 661 30.56 -35.72 19.50
N SER A 662 31.58 -35.68 18.64
CA SER A 662 32.65 -36.70 18.41
C SER A 662 32.23 -38.06 17.81
N SER A 663 33.07 -38.83 17.09
CA SER A 663 34.30 -38.56 16.31
C SER A 663 34.84 -39.86 15.67
N PHE A 664 35.30 -39.84 14.40
CA PHE A 664 36.28 -40.79 13.80
C PHE A 664 35.79 -42.28 13.71
N ILE A 665 36.30 -43.25 12.93
CA ILE A 665 37.48 -43.46 12.04
C ILE A 665 37.10 -44.57 10.99
N HIS A 666 37.66 -44.54 9.75
CA HIS A 666 37.89 -45.60 8.70
C HIS A 666 36.91 -46.81 8.49
N HIS A 667 36.78 -47.49 7.33
CA HIS A 667 37.71 -47.88 6.24
C HIS A 667 36.86 -48.18 4.95
N SER A 668 37.15 -47.65 3.75
CA SER A 668 37.95 -48.23 2.63
C SER A 668 37.28 -49.31 1.74
N LEU A 669 37.57 -49.23 0.41
CA LEU A 669 37.28 -50.18 -0.71
C LEU A 669 35.85 -50.18 -1.31
N SER A 670 35.59 -50.46 -2.61
CA SER A 670 36.32 -50.17 -3.87
C SER A 670 35.40 -50.34 -5.13
N LYS A 671 35.68 -49.60 -6.23
CA LYS A 671 35.42 -49.84 -7.68
C LYS A 671 34.15 -50.65 -8.20
N LYS A 672 33.33 -49.96 -9.04
CA LYS A 672 32.72 -50.25 -10.39
C LYS A 672 32.74 -51.70 -11.01
N PRO A 673 31.93 -52.07 -12.06
CA PRO A 673 30.89 -51.33 -12.85
C PRO A 673 29.57 -52.11 -13.26
N ALA A 674 28.68 -51.38 -13.97
CA ALA A 674 27.63 -51.72 -14.98
C ALA A 674 27.10 -53.15 -15.30
N ASP A 675 25.77 -53.26 -15.44
CA ASP A 675 25.02 -53.74 -16.65
C ASP A 675 23.50 -53.37 -16.55
N LYS A 676 22.84 -52.79 -17.58
CA LYS A 676 21.90 -53.44 -18.54
C LYS A 676 20.89 -54.37 -17.86
N MET A 677 19.58 -54.10 -17.77
CA MET A 677 18.52 -53.97 -18.81
C MET A 677 17.20 -53.50 -18.11
N ILE A 678 15.99 -53.26 -18.67
CA ILE A 678 15.40 -53.30 -20.04
C ILE A 678 14.26 -52.23 -20.15
N MET A 679 13.60 -52.08 -21.31
CA MET A 679 12.28 -51.42 -21.47
C MET A 679 11.28 -52.35 -22.17
N PRO A 680 9.96 -52.10 -22.04
CA PRO A 680 9.12 -52.15 -23.23
C PRO A 680 8.31 -50.85 -23.44
N TYR A 681 8.45 -50.30 -24.65
CA TYR A 681 7.43 -49.47 -25.28
C TYR A 681 6.25 -50.36 -25.70
N VAL A 682 5.03 -49.85 -25.63
CA VAL A 682 3.99 -50.19 -26.60
C VAL A 682 3.39 -48.89 -27.12
N ALA A 683 3.62 -48.63 -28.41
CA ALA A 683 2.85 -47.70 -29.20
C ALA A 683 2.08 -48.51 -30.24
N VAL A 684 0.78 -48.27 -30.38
CA VAL A 684 -0.01 -48.68 -31.54
C VAL A 684 -0.75 -47.45 -32.05
N SER A 685 -0.90 -47.37 -33.37
CA SER A 685 -1.18 -46.15 -34.12
C SER A 685 -1.97 -46.53 -35.38
N ILE A 686 -2.62 -45.54 -36.04
CA ILE A 686 -3.22 -45.64 -37.40
C ILE A 686 -4.56 -46.47 -37.34
N ALA A 687 -5.64 -46.26 -38.14
CA ALA A 687 -5.84 -45.60 -39.44
C ALA A 687 -7.33 -45.21 -39.71
N PHE A 688 -7.57 -44.23 -40.61
CA PHE A 688 -8.39 -44.29 -41.87
C PHE A 688 -9.86 -44.85 -41.84
N SER A 689 -10.86 -44.42 -42.65
CA SER A 689 -10.91 -43.43 -43.77
C SER A 689 -12.35 -43.19 -44.34
N ILE A 690 -12.48 -42.22 -45.29
CA ILE A 690 -13.38 -42.23 -46.51
C ILE A 690 -14.92 -42.16 -46.29
N SER A 691 -15.79 -41.49 -47.09
CA SER A 691 -15.67 -40.46 -48.15
C SER A 691 -17.05 -39.87 -48.56
N PHE A 692 -17.04 -38.74 -49.28
CA PHE A 692 -18.01 -38.26 -50.32
C PHE A 692 -19.55 -38.36 -50.15
N ALA A 693 -20.23 -37.21 -50.28
CA ALA A 693 -21.23 -36.96 -51.35
C ALA A 693 -21.62 -35.46 -51.39
N ALA A 694 -22.01 -34.95 -52.57
CA ALA A 694 -22.34 -33.54 -52.79
C ALA A 694 -23.86 -33.29 -52.85
N SER A 695 -24.30 -32.05 -52.59
CA SER A 695 -25.52 -31.46 -53.18
C SER A 695 -25.57 -29.94 -52.93
N SER A 696 -25.42 -29.16 -54.01
CA SER A 696 -25.94 -27.79 -54.10
C SER A 696 -27.34 -27.84 -54.74
N PRO A 697 -28.26 -26.99 -54.30
CA PRO A 697 -28.61 -25.80 -55.08
C PRO A 697 -28.72 -24.56 -54.18
N GLY A 698 -28.90 -23.33 -54.66
CA GLY A 698 -29.07 -22.82 -56.02
C GLY A 698 -29.39 -21.33 -55.93
N PHE A 699 -28.92 -20.54 -56.89
CA PHE A 699 -29.00 -19.09 -56.86
C PHE A 699 -30.42 -18.59 -57.16
N LYS A 700 -31.00 -17.73 -56.31
CA LYS A 700 -32.11 -16.83 -56.70
C LYS A 700 -32.00 -15.49 -55.99
N GLU A 701 -31.59 -14.47 -56.74
CA GLU A 701 -32.00 -13.10 -56.45
C GLU A 701 -33.52 -12.99 -56.54
N ARG A 702 -34.13 -12.20 -55.64
CA ARG A 702 -35.22 -11.33 -56.06
C ARG A 702 -35.29 -10.09 -55.19
N SER A 703 -35.23 -8.96 -55.88
CA SER A 703 -35.49 -7.63 -55.34
C SER A 703 -36.94 -7.50 -54.89
N SER A 704 -37.16 -6.72 -53.84
CA SER A 704 -38.37 -5.90 -53.75
C SER A 704 -38.07 -4.61 -53.00
N LYS A 705 -38.11 -3.49 -53.72
CA LYS A 705 -38.24 -2.15 -53.14
C LYS A 705 -39.55 -2.11 -52.35
N LYS A 706 -39.57 -1.48 -51.17
CA LYS A 706 -40.71 -0.69 -50.71
C LYS A 706 -40.22 0.55 -49.97
N GLN A 707 -40.43 1.71 -50.60
CA GLN A 707 -40.39 3.01 -49.94
C GLN A 707 -41.46 3.07 -48.86
N CYS A 708 -41.17 3.74 -47.75
CA CYS A 708 -42.13 4.48 -46.92
C CYS A 708 -41.38 5.44 -45.99
N ASN A 709 -40.91 6.57 -46.55
CA ASN A 709 -41.11 7.88 -45.93
C ASN A 709 -42.49 8.38 -46.44
N PRO A 710 -43.26 9.22 -45.73
CA PRO A 710 -42.81 10.46 -45.08
C PRO A 710 -43.39 10.60 -43.64
N THR A 711 -43.51 11.74 -42.92
CA THR A 711 -43.49 13.18 -43.26
C THR A 711 -43.31 13.98 -41.95
N PHE A 712 -42.47 15.04 -41.95
CA PHE A 712 -42.63 16.33 -41.24
C PHE A 712 -42.95 16.34 -39.70
N SER A 713 -42.59 17.34 -38.89
CA SER A 713 -42.42 18.77 -39.20
C SER A 713 -41.28 19.41 -38.40
N SER A 714 -40.72 20.47 -38.97
CA SER A 714 -39.68 21.33 -38.42
C SER A 714 -40.24 22.49 -37.60
N THR A 715 -39.48 22.95 -36.59
CA THR A 715 -39.35 24.41 -36.39
C THR A 715 -37.96 24.77 -35.86
N LEU A 716 -37.25 25.63 -36.60
CA LEU A 716 -36.00 26.25 -36.16
C LEU A 716 -36.29 27.48 -35.30
N LYS A 717 -35.50 27.68 -34.23
CA LYS A 717 -34.83 28.94 -33.86
C LYS A 717 -33.51 28.55 -33.16
N SER A 718 -32.39 28.45 -33.87
CA SER A 718 -31.47 29.53 -34.29
C SER A 718 -30.79 30.28 -33.13
N GLN A 719 -29.44 30.22 -33.12
CA GLN A 719 -28.49 31.12 -32.43
C GLN A 719 -28.49 31.10 -30.87
N THR A 720 -27.38 31.17 -30.15
CA THR A 720 -26.01 31.62 -30.47
C THR A 720 -24.93 30.67 -29.93
N ALA A 721 -23.75 30.68 -30.56
CA ALA A 721 -22.58 29.95 -30.08
C ALA A 721 -21.89 30.69 -28.92
N LYS A 722 -21.62 29.98 -27.82
CA LYS A 722 -20.51 30.30 -26.90
C LYS A 722 -19.66 29.05 -26.67
N SER A 723 -18.36 29.22 -26.87
CA SER A 723 -17.35 28.15 -26.91
C SER A 723 -17.25 27.39 -25.58
N ARG A 724 -17.66 26.12 -25.58
CA ARG A 724 -17.45 25.21 -24.44
C ARG A 724 -16.01 24.74 -24.38
N LEU A 725 -15.17 25.50 -23.67
CA LEU A 725 -13.87 25.04 -23.19
C LEU A 725 -14.03 23.88 -22.17
N GLN A 726 -14.04 22.66 -22.69
CA GLN A 726 -13.62 21.46 -21.98
C GLN A 726 -12.15 21.60 -21.52
N SER A 727 -11.60 20.90 -20.52
CA SER A 727 -12.12 20.15 -19.37
C SER A 727 -10.93 19.59 -18.57
N ALA A 728 -11.20 19.05 -17.37
CA ALA A 728 -10.37 18.09 -16.62
C ALA A 728 -9.07 18.57 -15.91
N PRO A 729 -8.74 18.03 -14.72
CA PRO A 729 -7.55 18.42 -13.95
C PRO A 729 -6.31 17.57 -14.27
N GLN A 730 -5.35 18.17 -14.98
CA GLN A 730 -4.03 17.58 -15.21
C GLN A 730 -3.15 17.71 -13.94
N TRP A 731 -2.47 16.64 -13.53
CA TRP A 731 -1.42 16.72 -12.52
C TRP A 731 -0.12 17.20 -13.19
N LEU A 732 0.43 18.32 -12.72
CA LEU A 732 1.63 18.96 -13.26
C LEU A 732 2.91 18.10 -13.10
N ILE A 733 3.47 17.68 -14.24
CA ILE A 733 4.91 17.55 -14.53
C ILE A 733 5.04 17.85 -16.04
N ASN A 734 5.78 18.93 -16.39
CA ASN A 734 6.52 19.26 -17.64
C ASN A 734 5.83 18.98 -19.00
N THR A 735 5.92 19.80 -20.04
CA THR A 735 6.65 21.04 -20.45
C THR A 735 5.72 21.74 -21.47
N SER A 736 5.86 22.98 -21.92
CA SER A 736 7.01 23.89 -22.08
C SER A 736 7.51 24.62 -20.84
#